data_AF-A0A0D2XD54-F1
#
_entry.id   AF-A0A0D2XD54-F1
#
_cell.length_a   1.000
_cell.length_b   1.000
_cell.length_c   1.000
_cell.angle_alpha   90.00
_cell.angle_beta   90.00
_cell.angle_gamma   90.00
#
_symmetry.space_group_name_H-M   'P 1'
#
loop_
_entity.id
_entity.type
_entity.pdbx_description
1 polymer ?
#
loop_
_entity_poly.entity_id
_entity_poly.type
_entity_poly.pdbx_seq_one_letter_code
_entity_poly.pdbx_strand_id
1 'polypeptide(L)'
;MAGSQLKRLKASLKEQGIVGPQQSKKQKRRNAQDERSRNDKRLQRGVVLEGIREQFNPFDLKHAKGPKFEVTSNRPTLTAGSIKGRPGQAKAASEERRRQTLLVEMQRRNKVGGILDRRFGENDPTMAPEDKMLERFAREKQRSHKKNSMFDLEDDDASEGLTHMGKSLSFDDMDDFKEDDLEEDYDSDGSVREQQRLKRIRAIAAQGSDGEDDEPERKKTKKEVMEEVIAKSKHYKYERQAAKEEDEELREKLDKELQNIQYMLHHSRPGAKHQNEGAAKPTIAGVDRDAFEKNFDLQVKKLAQDKRAQPADRTKTEEEKAEEESTRLKELEDKRQKRMRGESVSDSEDEEASNKGKKPELDAMDLDDEEDFGLGSGIRARPTATELGFDDEDDFVIDDDLVASGSDLALDSEDESDMEDGSDEEAEDEEDDFTKGLLNEEESRNPVFDADSTTKASAIQKGDEQGLPYTFECPQTCDELQVTLAPYPAKTFPTIVQRIRALYHPKLSGMNKEKLGNFATALVDYIGLPWDPATSAPFTVLESIVRHIHSLAKMFPIEISKQFRKNLEEMGESRPLALGTGDLVFLSAVGTIFPTSDHFHQVVTPAVLTIARYLGQRVPQNLAHYAIGTYLCILAVSYQKLAKRYVPEVINFSLNTLLALAPVATSKKVGNFPLHNALEGVRTEAAAESELRRLNFSDCIEQEAKKTETIARKIAILDTTAQVIEAAADTWTGKSAFLETFGQAASVLKHLGSKTCRSQLPTALNERIEKLQVKFDRMLKVAQLSRRNVELHHHRPLAIKTYVPKFEETFDPDKHYDPDRERAELAKLKKEHKKERKGALRELRKDANFMAREKLRIKKAKDEAYEKKYKRLVAEIQSEEGREANAYEREKSARKRAKNR
;
A
#
# COMPACT_ATOMS: atom_id res chain seq x y z
N MET A 1 -28.45 -17.26 56.65
CA MET A 1 -28.97 -18.63 56.43
C MET A 1 -30.32 -18.55 55.73
N ALA A 2 -30.49 -19.21 54.58
CA ALA A 2 -31.78 -19.24 53.88
C ALA A 2 -32.86 -19.87 54.80
N GLY A 3 -34.04 -19.24 54.88
CA GLY A 3 -35.12 -19.72 55.76
C GLY A 3 -35.62 -21.12 55.35
N SER A 4 -36.03 -21.92 56.34
CA SER A 4 -36.65 -23.24 56.12
C SER A 4 -37.76 -23.18 55.06
N GLN A 5 -37.85 -24.22 54.22
CA GLN A 5 -38.86 -24.34 53.16
C GLN A 5 -40.29 -24.23 53.73
N LEU A 6 -40.54 -24.80 54.92
CA LEU A 6 -41.85 -24.69 55.59
C LEU A 6 -42.16 -23.26 56.02
N LYS A 7 -41.16 -22.52 56.52
CA LYS A 7 -41.31 -21.12 56.93
C LYS A 7 -41.59 -20.22 55.73
N ARG A 8 -40.88 -20.43 54.61
CA ARG A 8 -41.11 -19.72 53.34
C ARG A 8 -42.49 -20.04 52.75
N LEU A 9 -42.92 -21.31 52.80
CA LEU A 9 -44.25 -21.72 52.31
C LEU A 9 -45.38 -21.07 53.13
N LYS A 10 -45.28 -21.13 54.47
CA LYS A 10 -46.25 -20.47 55.35
C LYS A 10 -46.28 -18.96 55.15
N ALA A 11 -45.14 -18.31 54.92
CA ALA A 11 -45.06 -16.89 54.64
C ALA A 11 -45.73 -16.54 53.29
N SER A 12 -45.39 -17.25 52.21
CA SER A 12 -45.98 -17.05 50.88
C SER A 12 -47.49 -17.30 50.87
N LEU A 13 -47.96 -18.37 51.51
CA LEU A 13 -49.41 -18.65 51.64
C LEU A 13 -50.16 -17.60 52.49
N LYS A 14 -49.47 -16.98 53.46
CA LYS A 14 -50.03 -15.92 54.29
C LYS A 14 -50.08 -14.58 53.56
N GLU A 15 -49.04 -14.24 52.80
CA GLU A 15 -48.96 -13.07 51.92
C GLU A 15 -50.06 -13.10 50.85
N GLN A 16 -50.28 -14.26 50.24
CA GLN A 16 -51.34 -14.46 49.24
C GLN A 16 -52.74 -14.64 49.85
N GLY A 17 -52.88 -14.50 51.19
CA GLY A 17 -54.17 -14.54 51.89
C GLY A 17 -54.88 -15.91 51.91
N ILE A 18 -54.14 -16.99 51.63
CA ILE A 18 -54.67 -18.36 51.53
C ILE A 18 -54.70 -19.03 52.91
N VAL A 19 -53.67 -18.78 53.72
CA VAL A 19 -53.57 -19.24 55.12
C VAL A 19 -53.43 -18.01 56.00
N GLY A 20 -54.45 -17.70 56.79
CA GLY A 20 -54.47 -16.54 57.68
C GLY A 20 -55.44 -16.74 58.85
N PRO A 21 -55.46 -15.82 59.82
CA PRO A 21 -56.43 -15.87 60.91
C PRO A 21 -57.87 -15.77 60.38
N GLN A 22 -58.83 -16.31 61.14
CA GLN A 22 -60.25 -16.31 60.75
C GLN A 22 -60.77 -14.88 60.58
N GLN A 23 -61.17 -14.54 59.35
CA GLN A 23 -61.67 -13.20 59.01
C GLN A 23 -63.06 -12.94 59.62
N SER A 24 -63.26 -11.72 60.14
CA SER A 24 -64.55 -11.29 60.70
C SER A 24 -65.62 -11.09 59.62
N LYS A 25 -66.92 -11.12 59.99
CA LYS A 25 -68.03 -10.89 59.04
C LYS A 25 -67.90 -9.54 58.30
N LYS A 26 -67.37 -8.50 58.96
CA LYS A 26 -67.14 -7.17 58.36
C LYS A 26 -66.01 -7.19 57.32
N GLN A 27 -64.92 -7.91 57.58
CA GLN A 27 -63.81 -8.09 56.63
C GLN A 27 -64.21 -8.92 55.40
N LYS A 28 -65.01 -9.99 55.61
CA LYS A 28 -65.57 -10.77 54.51
C LYS A 28 -66.49 -9.94 53.63
N ARG A 29 -67.31 -9.06 54.21
CA ARG A 29 -68.17 -8.12 53.47
C ARG A 29 -67.37 -7.05 52.71
N ARG A 30 -66.27 -6.53 53.28
CA ARG A 30 -65.37 -5.59 52.59
C ARG A 30 -64.69 -6.24 51.38
N ASN A 31 -64.11 -7.43 51.56
CA ASN A 31 -63.49 -8.18 50.47
C ASN A 31 -64.50 -8.58 49.38
N ALA A 32 -65.78 -8.71 49.77
CA ALA A 32 -66.91 -8.93 48.86
C ALA A 32 -67.51 -7.64 48.27
N GLN A 33 -67.11 -6.45 48.72
CA GLN A 33 -67.49 -5.19 48.07
C GLN A 33 -66.47 -4.80 46.98
N ASP A 34 -65.23 -5.28 47.06
CA ASP A 34 -64.21 -5.21 46.00
C ASP A 34 -64.53 -6.14 44.79
N GLU A 35 -65.82 -6.40 44.51
CA GLU A 35 -66.37 -7.44 43.62
C GLU A 35 -66.77 -6.92 42.22
N ARG A 36 -65.78 -6.73 41.35
CA ARG A 36 -65.98 -6.85 39.88
C ARG A 36 -65.21 -8.02 39.25
N SER A 37 -64.54 -8.85 40.04
CA SER A 37 -63.59 -9.86 39.53
C SER A 37 -63.63 -11.19 40.30
N ARG A 38 -64.81 -11.73 40.65
CA ARG A 38 -64.90 -13.02 41.35
C ARG A 38 -64.32 -14.19 40.55
N ASN A 39 -64.47 -14.19 39.22
CA ASN A 39 -63.89 -15.20 38.34
C ASN A 39 -62.38 -14.96 38.17
N ASP A 40 -61.95 -13.71 37.92
CA ASP A 40 -60.52 -13.41 37.75
C ASP A 40 -59.72 -13.59 39.04
N LYS A 41 -60.26 -13.29 40.23
CA LYS A 41 -59.59 -13.54 41.51
C LYS A 41 -59.47 -15.04 41.82
N ARG A 42 -60.43 -15.86 41.39
CA ARG A 42 -60.34 -17.34 41.50
C ARG A 42 -59.29 -17.89 40.53
N LEU A 43 -59.26 -17.38 39.31
CA LEU A 43 -58.25 -17.72 38.29
C LEU A 43 -56.85 -17.26 38.72
N GLN A 44 -56.70 -16.01 39.18
CA GLN A 44 -55.46 -15.47 39.75
C GLN A 44 -55.01 -16.27 40.98
N ARG A 45 -55.94 -16.64 41.88
CA ARG A 45 -55.61 -17.51 43.03
C ARG A 45 -55.18 -18.91 42.58
N GLY A 46 -55.78 -19.46 41.52
CA GLY A 46 -55.36 -20.71 40.89
C GLY A 46 -53.93 -20.62 40.36
N VAL A 47 -53.64 -19.61 39.52
CA VAL A 47 -52.31 -19.36 38.93
C VAL A 47 -51.25 -19.11 40.01
N VAL A 48 -51.57 -18.32 41.04
CA VAL A 48 -50.66 -18.06 42.17
C VAL A 48 -50.42 -19.34 42.98
N LEU A 49 -51.46 -20.13 43.24
CA LEU A 49 -51.30 -21.43 43.93
C LEU A 49 -50.48 -22.42 43.11
N GLU A 50 -50.66 -22.45 41.79
CA GLU A 50 -49.85 -23.26 40.87
C GLU A 50 -48.40 -22.78 40.87
N GLY A 51 -48.15 -21.48 40.81
CA GLY A 51 -46.81 -20.90 40.96
C GLY A 51 -46.14 -21.27 42.28
N ILE A 52 -46.89 -21.24 43.40
CA ILE A 52 -46.40 -21.71 44.71
C ILE A 52 -46.13 -23.22 44.66
N ARG A 53 -47.02 -24.03 44.08
CA ARG A 53 -46.80 -25.48 43.96
C ARG A 53 -45.55 -25.79 43.13
N GLU A 54 -45.32 -25.12 42.01
CA GLU A 54 -44.12 -25.29 41.19
C GLU A 54 -42.85 -24.84 41.93
N GLN A 55 -42.89 -23.69 42.61
CA GLN A 55 -41.73 -23.16 43.33
C GLN A 55 -41.34 -24.02 44.54
N PHE A 56 -42.32 -24.58 45.26
CA PHE A 56 -42.10 -25.39 46.45
C PHE A 56 -41.93 -26.89 46.17
N ASN A 57 -42.08 -27.35 44.92
CA ASN A 57 -41.76 -28.70 44.47
C ASN A 57 -40.51 -28.71 43.56
N PRO A 58 -39.29 -28.49 44.10
CA PRO A 58 -38.08 -28.37 43.29
C PRO A 58 -37.60 -29.70 42.69
N PHE A 59 -38.15 -30.85 43.09
CA PHE A 59 -37.71 -32.16 42.62
C PHE A 59 -38.27 -32.55 41.24
N ASP A 60 -39.35 -31.89 40.81
CA ASP A 60 -39.93 -32.08 39.47
C ASP A 60 -39.17 -31.30 38.39
N LEU A 61 -38.34 -30.34 38.81
CA LEU A 61 -37.56 -29.44 37.97
C LEU A 61 -36.07 -29.74 38.07
N LYS A 62 -35.37 -29.78 36.94
CA LYS A 62 -33.91 -29.85 36.90
C LYS A 62 -33.35 -28.43 36.94
N HIS A 63 -32.60 -28.12 37.98
CA HIS A 63 -31.99 -26.80 38.18
C HIS A 63 -30.62 -26.70 37.50
N ALA A 64 -30.29 -25.53 36.94
CA ALA A 64 -28.94 -25.22 36.50
C ALA A 64 -28.07 -24.77 37.68
N LYS A 65 -26.77 -25.06 37.62
CA LYS A 65 -25.78 -24.61 38.62
C LYS A 65 -25.36 -23.14 38.44
N GLY A 66 -25.92 -22.43 37.45
CA GLY A 66 -25.48 -21.11 36.98
C GLY A 66 -24.65 -21.19 35.69
N PRO A 67 -24.36 -20.05 35.04
CA PRO A 67 -23.43 -20.00 33.92
C PRO A 67 -21.99 -20.28 34.41
N LYS A 68 -21.16 -20.88 33.55
CA LYS A 68 -19.75 -21.17 33.89
C LYS A 68 -18.87 -19.92 33.76
N PHE A 69 -19.17 -19.10 32.76
CA PHE A 69 -18.59 -17.79 32.51
C PHE A 69 -19.75 -16.79 32.46
N GLU A 70 -19.67 -15.73 33.26
CA GLU A 70 -20.73 -14.72 33.32
C GLU A 70 -20.67 -13.85 32.07
N VAL A 71 -21.79 -13.75 31.35
CA VAL A 71 -21.92 -12.90 30.17
C VAL A 71 -23.18 -12.07 30.36
N THR A 72 -23.04 -10.75 30.29
CA THR A 72 -24.16 -9.82 30.41
C THR A 72 -24.91 -9.77 29.08
N SER A 73 -26.13 -10.30 29.04
CA SER A 73 -27.02 -10.17 27.89
C SER A 73 -28.46 -9.96 28.36
N ASN A 74 -29.25 -9.22 27.59
CA ASN A 74 -30.69 -9.03 27.88
C ASN A 74 -31.51 -10.31 27.69
N ARG A 75 -30.94 -11.36 27.10
CA ARG A 75 -31.56 -12.68 27.06
C ARG A 75 -31.42 -13.31 28.45
N PRO A 76 -32.50 -13.87 29.02
CA PRO A 76 -32.44 -14.49 30.34
C PRO A 76 -31.48 -15.68 30.28
N THR A 77 -30.25 -15.48 30.76
CA THR A 77 -29.26 -16.54 30.91
C THR A 77 -29.64 -17.41 32.11
N LEU A 78 -29.23 -18.67 32.06
CA LEU A 78 -29.53 -19.64 33.11
C LEU A 78 -28.78 -19.31 34.40
N THR A 79 -29.34 -18.43 35.23
CA THR A 79 -28.83 -18.09 36.56
C THR A 79 -28.83 -19.32 37.49
N ALA A 80 -28.08 -19.24 38.59
CA ALA A 80 -28.09 -20.31 39.59
C ALA A 80 -29.51 -20.50 40.16
N GLY A 81 -30.08 -21.70 40.02
CA GLY A 81 -31.47 -21.98 40.38
C GLY A 81 -32.49 -21.76 39.27
N SER A 82 -32.07 -21.37 38.06
CA SER A 82 -32.93 -21.37 36.87
C SER A 82 -33.32 -22.80 36.43
N ILE A 83 -34.47 -22.91 35.77
CA ILE A 83 -35.04 -24.18 35.34
C ILE A 83 -34.34 -24.62 34.03
N LYS A 84 -33.54 -25.67 34.10
CA LYS A 84 -32.84 -26.28 32.95
C LYS A 84 -33.71 -27.29 32.18
N GLY A 85 -34.73 -27.85 32.83
CA GLY A 85 -35.67 -28.77 32.16
C GLY A 85 -36.63 -29.46 33.13
N ARG A 86 -37.70 -30.04 32.58
CA ARG A 86 -38.80 -30.67 33.33
C ARG A 86 -38.80 -32.20 33.12
N PRO A 87 -37.98 -32.98 33.87
CA PRO A 87 -37.83 -34.42 33.65
C PRO A 87 -39.11 -35.23 33.87
N GLY A 88 -39.97 -34.85 34.82
CA GLY A 88 -41.23 -35.56 35.09
C GLY A 88 -42.18 -35.49 33.89
N GLN A 89 -42.45 -34.26 33.42
CA GLN A 89 -43.29 -34.03 32.23
C GLN A 89 -42.70 -34.67 30.97
N ALA A 90 -41.38 -34.55 30.75
CA ALA A 90 -40.73 -35.17 29.60
C ALA A 90 -40.83 -36.70 29.62
N LYS A 91 -40.72 -37.33 30.81
CA LYS A 91 -40.92 -38.78 30.95
C LYS A 91 -42.37 -39.18 30.68
N ALA A 92 -43.34 -38.47 31.26
CA ALA A 92 -44.76 -38.72 31.05
C ALA A 92 -45.16 -38.60 29.58
N ALA A 93 -44.81 -37.49 28.92
CA ALA A 93 -45.04 -37.29 27.49
C ALA A 93 -44.38 -38.40 26.64
N SER A 94 -43.16 -38.82 27.03
CA SER A 94 -42.48 -39.92 26.33
C SER A 94 -43.13 -41.29 26.57
N GLU A 95 -43.81 -41.51 27.68
CA GLU A 95 -44.55 -42.74 27.95
C GLU A 95 -45.89 -42.72 27.21
N GLU A 96 -46.59 -41.60 27.20
CA GLU A 96 -47.83 -41.40 26.44
C GLU A 96 -47.61 -41.62 24.95
N ARG A 97 -46.52 -41.07 24.38
CA ARG A 97 -46.14 -41.34 22.98
C ARG A 97 -45.97 -42.84 22.72
N ARG A 98 -45.30 -43.57 23.61
CA ARG A 98 -45.13 -45.04 23.47
C ARG A 98 -46.45 -45.80 23.63
N ARG A 99 -47.37 -45.33 24.47
CA ARG A 99 -48.73 -45.89 24.58
C ARG A 99 -49.53 -45.65 23.29
N GLN A 100 -49.33 -44.52 22.63
CA GLN A 100 -50.00 -44.21 21.37
C GLN A 100 -49.39 -44.96 20.17
N THR A 101 -48.07 -45.20 20.18
CA THR A 101 -47.36 -45.89 19.08
C THR A 101 -47.11 -47.36 19.40
N LEU A 102 -46.07 -47.67 20.18
CA LEU A 102 -45.60 -49.04 20.43
C LEU A 102 -46.67 -49.97 21.00
N LEU A 103 -47.49 -49.49 21.95
CA LEU A 103 -48.56 -50.32 22.51
C LEU A 103 -49.64 -50.63 21.47
N VAL A 104 -49.98 -49.66 20.61
CA VAL A 104 -50.94 -49.87 19.52
C VAL A 104 -50.38 -50.84 18.49
N GLU A 105 -49.10 -50.71 18.13
CA GLU A 105 -48.39 -51.66 17.27
C GLU A 105 -48.35 -53.08 17.87
N MET A 106 -48.08 -53.21 19.18
CA MET A 106 -48.13 -54.49 19.88
C MET A 106 -49.51 -55.15 19.80
N GLN A 107 -50.57 -54.36 19.96
CA GLN A 107 -51.96 -54.85 19.88
C GLN A 107 -52.33 -55.23 18.45
N ARG A 108 -51.83 -54.48 17.45
CA ARG A 108 -52.08 -54.70 16.02
C ARG A 108 -51.10 -55.65 15.35
N ARG A 109 -50.18 -56.29 16.08
CA ARG A 109 -49.12 -57.15 15.52
C ARG A 109 -49.62 -58.22 14.53
N ASN A 110 -50.81 -58.76 14.76
CA ASN A 110 -51.41 -59.79 13.90
C ASN A 110 -52.61 -59.26 13.09
N LYS A 111 -52.77 -57.94 12.96
CA LYS A 111 -53.85 -57.31 12.19
C LYS A 111 -53.38 -57.15 10.75
N VAL A 112 -54.04 -57.85 9.83
CA VAL A 112 -53.83 -57.71 8.38
C VAL A 112 -54.93 -56.80 7.82
N GLY A 113 -54.54 -55.81 7.01
CA GLY A 113 -55.45 -54.80 6.44
C GLY A 113 -55.84 -53.67 7.41
N GLY A 114 -56.16 -52.50 6.85
CA GLY A 114 -56.60 -51.32 7.56
C GLY A 114 -57.42 -50.41 6.65
N ILE A 115 -58.11 -49.42 7.23
CA ILE A 115 -58.81 -48.41 6.43
C ILE A 115 -57.77 -47.53 5.73
N LEU A 116 -57.72 -47.61 4.41
CA LEU A 116 -56.94 -46.68 3.60
C LEU A 116 -57.81 -45.45 3.36
N ASP A 117 -57.71 -44.50 4.28
CA ASP A 117 -58.44 -43.24 4.16
C ASP A 117 -57.81 -42.36 3.08
N ARG A 118 -58.44 -42.36 1.90
CA ARG A 118 -58.03 -41.55 0.74
C ARG A 118 -58.71 -40.18 0.72
N ARG A 119 -59.44 -39.80 1.78
CA ARG A 119 -60.04 -38.46 1.88
C ARG A 119 -58.91 -37.43 1.97
N PHE A 120 -59.04 -36.37 1.17
CA PHE A 120 -58.03 -35.31 1.07
C PHE A 120 -57.76 -34.69 2.46
N GLY A 121 -56.48 -34.55 2.81
CA GLY A 121 -56.02 -33.95 4.06
C GLY A 121 -56.34 -34.71 5.36
N GLU A 122 -56.92 -35.92 5.34
CA GLU A 122 -57.22 -36.64 6.61
C GLU A 122 -55.93 -36.99 7.38
N ASN A 123 -54.84 -37.33 6.66
CA ASN A 123 -53.57 -37.74 7.26
C ASN A 123 -52.60 -36.58 7.56
N ASP A 124 -52.92 -35.35 7.11
CA ASP A 124 -52.07 -34.19 7.31
C ASP A 124 -52.48 -33.43 8.59
N PRO A 125 -51.64 -33.39 9.63
CA PRO A 125 -51.97 -32.75 10.91
C PRO A 125 -51.86 -31.23 10.88
N THR A 126 -51.36 -30.63 9.79
CA THR A 126 -51.17 -29.19 9.62
C THR A 126 -52.42 -28.46 9.16
N MET A 127 -53.36 -29.15 8.50
CA MET A 127 -54.61 -28.56 8.01
C MET A 127 -55.70 -28.53 9.09
N ALA A 128 -56.46 -27.43 9.18
CA ALA A 128 -57.57 -27.31 10.12
C ALA A 128 -58.77 -28.20 9.70
N PRO A 129 -59.62 -28.64 10.64
CA PRO A 129 -60.74 -29.52 10.31
C PRO A 129 -61.78 -28.86 9.39
N GLU A 130 -61.86 -27.53 9.41
CA GLU A 130 -62.77 -26.75 8.56
C GLU A 130 -62.26 -26.69 7.11
N ASP A 131 -60.97 -26.41 6.92
CA ASP A 131 -60.32 -26.39 5.59
C ASP A 131 -60.37 -27.77 4.91
N LYS A 132 -60.17 -28.85 5.68
CA LYS A 132 -60.34 -30.23 5.18
C LYS A 132 -61.74 -30.48 4.64
N MET A 133 -62.80 -29.92 5.24
CA MET A 133 -64.16 -30.11 4.76
C MET A 133 -64.45 -29.26 3.52
N LEU A 134 -63.88 -28.05 3.47
CA LEU A 134 -64.04 -27.10 2.37
C LEU A 134 -63.36 -27.59 1.08
N GLU A 135 -62.13 -28.10 1.18
CA GLU A 135 -61.43 -28.68 0.03
C GLU A 135 -62.05 -30.00 -0.43
N ARG A 136 -62.60 -30.81 0.49
CA ARG A 136 -63.38 -32.01 0.13
C ARG A 136 -64.61 -31.62 -0.67
N PHE A 137 -65.33 -30.58 -0.25
CA PHE A 137 -66.50 -30.05 -0.95
C PHE A 137 -66.13 -29.47 -2.31
N ALA A 138 -65.02 -28.73 -2.41
CA ALA A 138 -64.51 -28.18 -3.67
C ALA A 138 -64.12 -29.29 -4.66
N ARG A 139 -63.42 -30.32 -4.20
CA ARG A 139 -63.00 -31.47 -5.03
C ARG A 139 -64.18 -32.36 -5.44
N GLU A 140 -65.21 -32.45 -4.60
CA GLU A 140 -66.48 -33.12 -4.92
C GLU A 140 -67.27 -32.35 -5.99
N LYS A 141 -67.35 -31.01 -5.90
CA LYS A 141 -67.89 -30.12 -6.93
C LYS A 141 -67.16 -30.28 -8.26
N GLN A 142 -65.82 -30.26 -8.28
CA GLN A 142 -65.02 -30.44 -9.49
C GLN A 142 -65.25 -31.82 -10.16
N ARG A 143 -65.39 -32.89 -9.38
CA ARG A 143 -65.72 -34.23 -9.92
C ARG A 143 -67.16 -34.33 -10.44
N SER A 144 -68.10 -33.58 -9.85
CA SER A 144 -69.47 -33.43 -10.37
C SER A 144 -69.49 -32.70 -11.72
N HIS A 145 -68.68 -31.65 -11.90
CA HIS A 145 -68.58 -30.92 -13.16
C HIS A 145 -67.97 -31.76 -14.30
N LYS A 146 -66.99 -32.64 -14.01
CA LYS A 146 -66.41 -33.58 -15.01
C LYS A 146 -67.34 -34.69 -15.49
N LYS A 147 -68.46 -34.99 -14.80
CA LYS A 147 -69.45 -35.97 -15.28
C LYS A 147 -70.47 -35.38 -16.28
N ASN A 148 -70.50 -34.06 -16.44
CA ASN A 148 -71.32 -33.39 -17.45
C ASN A 148 -70.57 -33.16 -18.78
N SER A 149 -69.26 -33.42 -18.85
CA SER A 149 -68.44 -33.26 -20.07
C SER A 149 -68.32 -34.57 -20.88
N MET A 150 -69.41 -35.34 -20.99
CA MET A 150 -69.49 -36.55 -21.84
C MET A 150 -70.21 -36.28 -23.18
N PHE A 151 -70.54 -35.00 -23.45
CA PHE A 151 -71.29 -34.55 -24.65
C PHE A 151 -70.65 -33.36 -25.36
N ASP A 152 -69.40 -33.00 -25.03
CA ASP A 152 -68.66 -31.96 -25.76
C ASP A 152 -67.86 -32.64 -26.89
N LEU A 153 -68.25 -32.37 -28.14
CA LEU A 153 -67.77 -33.01 -29.38
C LEU A 153 -66.98 -32.00 -30.24
N GLU A 154 -65.97 -31.34 -29.67
CA GLU A 154 -65.12 -30.39 -30.41
C GLU A 154 -63.62 -30.52 -30.14
N ASP A 155 -63.11 -31.69 -29.72
CA ASP A 155 -61.66 -31.95 -29.74
C ASP A 155 -61.39 -33.43 -30.06
N ASP A 156 -61.33 -33.73 -31.37
CA ASP A 156 -60.96 -35.04 -31.93
C ASP A 156 -59.63 -34.88 -32.67
N ASP A 157 -58.52 -35.00 -31.93
CA ASP A 157 -57.21 -35.37 -32.48
C ASP A 157 -56.57 -36.41 -31.55
N ALA A 158 -56.95 -37.66 -31.79
CA ALA A 158 -56.39 -38.83 -31.16
C ALA A 158 -54.93 -39.04 -31.61
N SER A 159 -53.98 -38.81 -30.71
CA SER A 159 -52.69 -39.50 -30.73
C SER A 159 -52.54 -40.34 -29.47
N GLU A 160 -52.76 -41.64 -29.64
CA GLU A 160 -52.61 -42.68 -28.64
C GLU A 160 -51.15 -42.76 -28.15
N GLY A 161 -50.90 -42.28 -26.94
CA GLY A 161 -49.60 -42.45 -26.26
C GLY A 161 -49.35 -43.91 -25.89
N LEU A 162 -48.38 -44.53 -26.55
CA LEU A 162 -47.90 -45.90 -26.32
C LEU A 162 -47.36 -46.06 -24.87
N THR A 163 -47.93 -46.98 -24.08
CA THR A 163 -47.50 -47.26 -22.70
C THR A 163 -46.99 -48.70 -22.57
N HIS A 164 -45.84 -48.90 -21.91
CA HIS A 164 -45.36 -50.23 -21.49
C HIS A 164 -45.26 -50.27 -19.97
N MET A 165 -45.94 -51.23 -19.34
CA MET A 165 -46.06 -51.40 -17.88
C MET A 165 -46.48 -50.14 -17.09
N GLY A 166 -47.25 -49.24 -17.71
CA GLY A 166 -47.93 -48.15 -17.01
C GLY A 166 -47.10 -46.89 -16.74
N LYS A 167 -46.02 -46.67 -17.50
CA LYS A 167 -45.39 -45.33 -17.65
C LYS A 167 -45.40 -44.92 -19.13
N SER A 168 -45.77 -43.67 -19.40
CA SER A 168 -45.64 -43.04 -20.72
C SER A 168 -44.16 -42.77 -21.00
N LEU A 169 -43.69 -43.13 -22.19
CA LEU A 169 -42.37 -42.77 -22.69
C LEU A 169 -42.46 -41.42 -23.40
N SER A 170 -42.29 -40.34 -22.64
CA SER A 170 -41.96 -39.02 -23.20
C SER A 170 -40.53 -38.69 -22.78
N PHE A 171 -39.69 -38.40 -23.77
CA PHE A 171 -38.37 -37.80 -23.59
C PHE A 171 -38.58 -36.34 -23.20
N ASP A 172 -38.22 -35.99 -21.97
CA ASP A 172 -37.84 -34.63 -21.56
C ASP A 172 -36.98 -34.79 -20.30
N ASP A 173 -35.67 -34.82 -20.53
CA ASP A 173 -34.67 -34.76 -19.48
C ASP A 173 -34.51 -33.30 -19.04
N MET A 174 -34.80 -33.07 -17.76
CA MET A 174 -34.17 -32.10 -16.85
C MET A 174 -34.30 -30.61 -17.18
N ASP A 175 -35.45 -30.04 -16.83
CA ASP A 175 -35.60 -28.61 -16.53
C ASP A 175 -35.90 -28.48 -15.02
N ASP A 176 -34.87 -28.23 -14.21
CA ASP A 176 -34.95 -28.19 -12.74
C ASP A 176 -35.50 -26.85 -12.19
N PHE A 177 -36.34 -26.16 -12.95
CA PHE A 177 -37.00 -24.94 -12.51
C PHE A 177 -38.39 -25.23 -11.90
N LYS A 178 -38.44 -25.38 -10.58
CA LYS A 178 -39.70 -25.50 -9.82
C LYS A 178 -40.29 -24.12 -9.52
N GLU A 179 -41.22 -23.71 -10.36
CA GLU A 179 -42.11 -22.55 -10.18
C GLU A 179 -43.24 -22.87 -9.18
N ASP A 180 -42.91 -23.20 -7.93
CA ASP A 180 -43.94 -23.46 -6.89
C ASP A 180 -43.47 -23.11 -5.45
N ASP A 181 -42.55 -22.14 -5.32
CA ASP A 181 -42.08 -21.61 -4.02
C ASP A 181 -42.43 -20.11 -3.84
N LEU A 182 -43.45 -19.64 -4.56
CA LEU A 182 -43.95 -18.27 -4.50
C LEU A 182 -45.48 -18.24 -4.42
N GLU A 183 -46.05 -18.76 -3.34
CA GLU A 183 -47.39 -18.38 -2.87
C GLU A 183 -47.57 -18.77 -1.40
N GLU A 184 -47.13 -17.89 -0.49
CA GLU A 184 -47.62 -17.88 0.91
C GLU A 184 -48.45 -16.61 1.11
N ASP A 185 -49.74 -16.75 0.83
CA ASP A 185 -50.79 -15.82 1.23
C ASP A 185 -51.08 -16.02 2.73
N TYR A 186 -50.49 -15.17 3.58
CA TYR A 186 -50.87 -15.05 4.98
C TYR A 186 -51.82 -13.87 5.14
N ASP A 187 -53.12 -14.17 5.27
CA ASP A 187 -54.10 -13.17 5.66
C ASP A 187 -54.55 -13.36 7.12
N SER A 188 -54.51 -12.24 7.86
CA SER A 188 -55.37 -11.88 8.99
C SER A 188 -55.19 -12.55 10.38
N ASP A 189 -54.51 -11.87 11.32
CA ASP A 189 -55.19 -11.06 12.36
C ASP A 189 -54.16 -10.52 13.39
N GLY A 190 -54.31 -9.25 13.75
CA GLY A 190 -53.41 -8.53 14.65
C GLY A 190 -53.37 -7.02 14.43
N SER A 191 -54.44 -6.45 13.87
CA SER A 191 -54.66 -5.00 13.83
C SER A 191 -54.49 -4.41 15.25
N VAL A 192 -53.75 -3.29 15.35
CA VAL A 192 -53.63 -2.30 16.44
C VAL A 192 -52.18 -1.81 16.61
N ARG A 193 -51.15 -2.59 16.28
CA ARG A 193 -49.73 -2.17 16.50
C ARG A 193 -49.11 -1.39 15.33
N GLU A 194 -49.67 -1.53 14.14
CA GLU A 194 -49.14 -0.94 12.90
C GLU A 194 -49.50 0.55 12.75
N GLN A 195 -50.68 0.95 13.21
CA GLN A 195 -51.12 2.36 13.20
C GLN A 195 -50.31 3.26 14.15
N GLN A 196 -49.69 2.70 15.19
CA GLN A 196 -48.81 3.45 16.11
C GLN A 196 -47.40 3.68 15.55
N ARG A 197 -46.94 2.81 14.64
CA ARG A 197 -45.60 2.91 14.02
C ARG A 197 -45.60 3.94 12.89
N LEU A 198 -46.68 3.98 12.10
CA LEU A 198 -46.88 4.96 11.02
C LEU A 198 -47.03 6.41 11.53
N LYS A 199 -47.61 6.63 12.73
CA LYS A 199 -47.65 7.96 13.36
C LYS A 199 -46.29 8.45 13.87
N ARG A 200 -45.37 7.54 14.21
CA ARG A 200 -44.03 7.91 14.70
C ARG A 200 -43.07 8.24 13.54
N ILE A 201 -43.23 7.55 12.41
CA ILE A 201 -42.43 7.78 11.19
C ILE A 201 -42.78 9.12 10.53
N ARG A 202 -44.05 9.54 10.56
CA ARG A 202 -44.48 10.84 10.03
C ARG A 202 -44.08 12.04 10.90
N ALA A 203 -43.68 11.81 12.16
CA ALA A 203 -43.21 12.86 13.07
C ALA A 203 -41.69 13.13 12.96
N ILE A 204 -40.91 12.20 12.38
CA ILE A 204 -39.46 12.33 12.22
C ILE A 204 -39.10 12.93 10.86
N ALA A 205 -39.96 12.79 9.84
CA ALA A 205 -39.76 13.38 8.51
C ALA A 205 -40.02 14.91 8.43
N ALA A 206 -40.23 15.59 9.57
CA ALA A 206 -40.50 17.04 9.64
C ALA A 206 -39.41 17.85 10.36
N GLN A 207 -38.24 17.26 10.62
CA GLN A 207 -37.05 17.98 11.10
C GLN A 207 -35.85 17.53 10.28
N GLY A 208 -35.41 18.41 9.39
CA GLY A 208 -34.09 18.29 8.75
C GLY A 208 -32.97 18.82 9.65
N SER A 209 -31.76 18.46 9.22
CA SER A 209 -30.42 18.94 9.61
C SER A 209 -29.61 18.06 10.58
N ASP A 210 -28.55 17.51 10.00
CA ASP A 210 -27.19 17.25 10.49
C ASP A 210 -26.92 16.31 11.68
N GLY A 211 -26.01 15.38 11.39
CA GLY A 211 -25.27 14.59 12.38
C GLY A 211 -24.67 13.34 11.74
N GLU A 212 -23.47 13.47 11.17
CA GLU A 212 -22.51 12.35 11.11
C GLU A 212 -22.30 11.82 12.53
N ASP A 213 -22.43 10.50 12.72
CA ASP A 213 -21.61 9.70 13.63
C ASP A 213 -21.96 8.20 13.51
N ASP A 214 -20.91 7.39 13.45
CA ASP A 214 -20.85 5.92 13.40
C ASP A 214 -21.97 5.15 14.13
N GLU A 215 -23.01 4.74 13.39
CA GLU A 215 -23.81 3.56 13.77
C GLU A 215 -23.23 2.31 13.08
N PRO A 216 -23.14 1.16 13.78
CA PRO A 216 -22.64 -0.07 13.17
C PRO A 216 -23.52 -0.44 11.97
N GLU A 217 -22.90 -0.66 10.81
CA GLU A 217 -23.58 -1.05 9.56
C GLU A 217 -24.63 -2.12 9.84
N ARG A 218 -25.91 -1.73 9.75
CA ARG A 218 -27.00 -2.68 9.84
C ARG A 218 -26.87 -3.63 8.66
N LYS A 219 -26.78 -4.93 8.93
CA LYS A 219 -26.85 -5.95 7.87
C LYS A 219 -28.10 -5.71 7.03
N LYS A 220 -27.91 -5.43 5.74
CA LYS A 220 -28.99 -5.20 4.78
C LYS A 220 -30.00 -6.33 4.87
N THR A 221 -31.28 -5.99 4.89
CA THR A 221 -32.33 -7.01 4.93
C THR A 221 -32.35 -7.79 3.62
N LYS A 222 -32.79 -9.06 3.63
CA LYS A 222 -32.93 -9.85 2.39
C LYS A 222 -33.76 -9.10 1.35
N LYS A 223 -34.75 -8.30 1.79
CA LYS A 223 -35.54 -7.43 0.91
C LYS A 223 -34.69 -6.35 0.22
N GLU A 224 -33.86 -5.62 0.97
CA GLU A 224 -32.94 -4.60 0.41
C GLU A 224 -31.91 -5.24 -0.53
N VAL A 225 -31.37 -6.41 -0.17
CA VAL A 225 -30.45 -7.16 -1.05
C VAL A 225 -31.16 -7.63 -2.32
N MET A 226 -32.38 -8.15 -2.22
CA MET A 226 -33.17 -8.56 -3.39
C MET A 226 -33.58 -7.36 -4.24
N GLU A 227 -33.90 -6.21 -3.65
CA GLU A 227 -34.17 -4.97 -4.38
C GLU A 227 -32.91 -4.46 -5.10
N GLU A 228 -31.73 -4.53 -4.48
CA GLU A 228 -30.45 -4.20 -5.11
C GLU A 228 -30.12 -5.17 -6.25
N VAL A 229 -30.33 -6.48 -6.05
CA VAL A 229 -30.09 -7.50 -7.07
C VAL A 229 -31.08 -7.37 -8.24
N ILE A 230 -32.36 -7.09 -7.96
CA ILE A 230 -33.39 -6.86 -8.99
C ILE A 230 -33.13 -5.54 -9.74
N ALA A 231 -32.71 -4.49 -9.04
CA ALA A 231 -32.34 -3.21 -9.67
C ALA A 231 -31.12 -3.39 -10.57
N LYS A 232 -30.07 -4.08 -10.08
CA LYS A 232 -28.88 -4.40 -10.88
C LYS A 232 -29.23 -5.29 -12.07
N SER A 233 -30.00 -6.37 -11.87
CA SER A 233 -30.37 -7.26 -12.97
C SER A 233 -31.26 -6.59 -14.01
N LYS A 234 -32.18 -5.71 -13.59
CA LYS A 234 -32.98 -4.88 -14.51
C LYS A 234 -32.12 -3.85 -15.25
N HIS A 235 -31.16 -3.24 -14.57
CA HIS A 235 -30.24 -2.30 -15.18
C HIS A 235 -29.34 -2.97 -16.23
N TYR A 236 -28.69 -4.09 -15.89
CA TYR A 236 -27.90 -4.88 -16.85
C TYR A 236 -28.75 -5.49 -17.98
N LYS A 237 -30.04 -5.76 -17.75
CA LYS A 237 -30.96 -6.18 -18.82
C LYS A 237 -31.32 -5.02 -19.75
N TYR A 238 -31.53 -3.83 -19.19
CA TYR A 238 -31.80 -2.61 -19.95
C TYR A 238 -30.57 -2.15 -20.73
N GLU A 239 -29.38 -2.19 -20.16
CA GLU A 239 -28.13 -1.87 -20.87
C GLU A 239 -27.89 -2.84 -22.03
N ARG A 240 -28.13 -4.15 -21.86
CA ARG A 240 -28.06 -5.11 -22.97
C ARG A 240 -29.10 -4.85 -24.06
N GLN A 241 -30.30 -4.40 -23.69
CA GLN A 241 -31.33 -4.02 -24.66
C GLN A 241 -30.96 -2.73 -25.40
N ALA A 242 -30.48 -1.71 -24.69
CA ALA A 242 -30.04 -0.44 -25.26
C ALA A 242 -28.85 -0.64 -26.21
N ALA A 243 -27.84 -1.41 -25.82
CA ALA A 243 -26.71 -1.75 -26.69
C ALA A 243 -27.18 -2.47 -27.97
N LYS A 244 -28.14 -3.40 -27.85
CA LYS A 244 -28.72 -4.09 -29.01
C LYS A 244 -29.54 -3.16 -29.91
N GLU A 245 -30.30 -2.23 -29.33
CA GLU A 245 -31.06 -1.21 -30.08
C GLU A 245 -30.12 -0.23 -30.79
N GLU A 246 -29.02 0.18 -30.15
CA GLU A 246 -27.98 1.01 -30.76
C GLU A 246 -27.32 0.27 -31.94
N ASP A 247 -27.01 -1.01 -31.80
CA ASP A 247 -26.47 -1.85 -32.88
C ASP A 247 -27.46 -2.02 -34.05
N GLU A 248 -28.74 -2.25 -33.75
CA GLU A 248 -29.81 -2.36 -34.76
C GLU A 248 -30.06 -1.02 -35.47
N GLU A 249 -30.07 0.10 -34.75
CA GLU A 249 -30.16 1.43 -35.33
C GLU A 249 -28.95 1.74 -36.23
N LEU A 250 -27.75 1.36 -35.82
CA LEU A 250 -26.53 1.56 -36.61
C LEU A 250 -26.58 0.71 -37.88
N ARG A 251 -27.04 -0.54 -37.79
CA ARG A 251 -27.33 -1.39 -38.97
C ARG A 251 -28.35 -0.75 -39.90
N GLU A 252 -29.46 -0.26 -39.39
CA GLU A 252 -30.48 0.40 -40.22
C GLU A 252 -29.95 1.68 -40.87
N LYS A 253 -29.16 2.48 -40.15
CA LYS A 253 -28.52 3.69 -40.68
C LYS A 253 -27.55 3.32 -41.81
N LEU A 254 -26.72 2.30 -41.62
CA LEU A 254 -25.81 1.81 -42.66
C LEU A 254 -26.55 1.26 -43.88
N ASP A 255 -27.64 0.51 -43.72
CA ASP A 255 -28.44 0.01 -44.85
C ASP A 255 -29.15 1.14 -45.62
N LYS A 256 -29.66 2.15 -44.91
CA LYS A 256 -30.24 3.37 -45.51
C LYS A 256 -29.17 4.15 -46.27
N GLU A 257 -27.96 4.27 -45.70
CA GLU A 257 -26.82 4.93 -46.33
C GLU A 257 -26.22 4.13 -47.49
N LEU A 258 -26.38 2.80 -47.51
CA LEU A 258 -25.91 1.96 -48.62
C LEU A 258 -26.62 2.29 -49.93
N GLN A 259 -27.91 2.64 -49.88
CA GLN A 259 -28.64 3.15 -51.05
C GLN A 259 -28.08 4.49 -51.53
N ASN A 260 -27.72 5.39 -50.60
CA ASN A 260 -27.08 6.67 -50.93
C ASN A 260 -25.68 6.46 -51.53
N ILE A 261 -24.90 5.51 -51.00
CA ILE A 261 -23.58 5.13 -51.52
C ILE A 261 -23.72 4.50 -52.91
N GLN A 262 -24.70 3.61 -53.14
CA GLN A 262 -25.01 3.11 -54.49
C GLN A 262 -25.40 4.25 -55.43
N TYR A 263 -26.19 5.21 -54.97
CA TYR A 263 -26.54 6.38 -55.78
C TYR A 263 -25.31 7.23 -56.12
N MET A 264 -24.40 7.46 -55.18
CA MET A 264 -23.13 8.19 -55.40
C MET A 264 -22.15 7.41 -56.30
N LEU A 265 -22.08 6.08 -56.17
CA LEU A 265 -21.22 5.22 -56.98
C LEU A 265 -21.74 5.07 -58.42
N HIS A 266 -23.06 5.04 -58.61
CA HIS A 266 -23.69 5.00 -59.95
C HIS A 266 -23.82 6.37 -60.63
N HIS A 267 -23.67 7.48 -59.90
CA HIS A 267 -23.62 8.85 -60.46
C HIS A 267 -22.21 9.45 -60.55
N SER A 268 -21.17 8.76 -60.07
CA SER A 268 -19.78 9.07 -60.42
C SER A 268 -19.40 8.42 -61.75
N ARG A 269 -20.06 8.85 -62.83
CA ARG A 269 -19.53 8.73 -64.20
C ARG A 269 -19.02 10.11 -64.63
N PRO A 270 -17.84 10.21 -65.26
CA PRO A 270 -17.25 11.48 -65.63
C PRO A 270 -18.05 12.09 -66.78
N GLY A 271 -18.77 13.18 -66.48
CA GLY A 271 -19.34 14.07 -67.49
C GLY A 271 -20.87 14.08 -67.56
N ALA A 272 -21.49 14.98 -66.79
CA ALA A 272 -22.77 15.58 -67.15
C ALA A 272 -22.83 17.01 -66.60
N LYS A 273 -23.01 17.97 -67.51
CA LYS A 273 -23.10 19.41 -67.23
C LYS A 273 -24.54 19.81 -66.87
N HIS A 274 -24.64 20.64 -65.84
CA HIS A 274 -25.62 21.71 -65.55
C HIS A 274 -27.13 21.42 -65.54
N GLN A 275 -27.79 21.85 -64.46
CA GLN A 275 -28.69 23.02 -64.50
C GLN A 275 -28.96 23.57 -63.10
N ASN A 276 -29.18 24.88 -63.04
CA ASN A 276 -29.16 25.73 -61.87
C ASN A 276 -30.53 26.44 -61.82
N GLU A 277 -31.34 26.25 -60.78
CA GLU A 277 -32.50 27.11 -60.50
C GLU A 277 -32.71 27.33 -58.99
N GLY A 278 -32.40 28.55 -58.55
CA GLY A 278 -33.24 29.33 -57.63
C GLY A 278 -33.34 28.90 -56.15
N ALA A 279 -32.32 29.20 -55.33
CA ALA A 279 -32.52 29.42 -53.90
C ALA A 279 -31.66 30.60 -53.42
N ALA A 280 -32.28 31.57 -52.76
CA ALA A 280 -31.63 32.77 -52.25
C ALA A 280 -30.52 32.41 -51.25
N LYS A 281 -29.32 32.98 -51.44
CA LYS A 281 -28.20 32.82 -50.50
C LYS A 281 -28.59 33.41 -49.15
N PRO A 282 -28.50 32.66 -48.03
CA PRO A 282 -28.73 33.23 -46.71
C PRO A 282 -27.59 34.21 -46.42
N THR A 283 -27.92 35.48 -46.22
CA THR A 283 -26.97 36.48 -45.75
C THR A 283 -26.98 36.47 -44.22
N ILE A 284 -25.80 36.39 -43.61
CA ILE A 284 -25.62 36.56 -42.17
C ILE A 284 -25.00 37.95 -41.98
N ALA A 285 -25.70 38.83 -41.25
CA ALA A 285 -25.27 40.21 -40.99
C ALA A 285 -24.92 41.04 -42.26
N GLY A 286 -25.67 40.85 -43.36
CA GLY A 286 -25.53 41.66 -44.57
C GLY A 286 -24.36 41.27 -45.49
N VAL A 287 -23.66 40.17 -45.20
CA VAL A 287 -22.62 39.60 -46.07
C VAL A 287 -23.08 38.20 -46.52
N ASP A 288 -22.74 37.80 -47.77
CA ASP A 288 -22.97 36.44 -48.26
C ASP A 288 -22.35 35.43 -47.27
N ARG A 289 -23.11 34.40 -46.84
CA ARG A 289 -22.64 33.39 -45.87
C ARG A 289 -21.31 32.75 -46.28
N ASP A 290 -21.12 32.45 -47.56
CA ASP A 290 -19.86 31.92 -48.08
C ASP A 290 -18.70 32.90 -47.93
N ALA A 291 -18.96 34.21 -48.01
CA ALA A 291 -17.95 35.24 -47.80
C ALA A 291 -17.67 35.46 -46.30
N PHE A 292 -18.68 35.33 -45.44
CA PHE A 292 -18.52 35.35 -43.99
C PHE A 292 -17.71 34.15 -43.50
N GLU A 293 -18.05 32.93 -43.93
CA GLU A 293 -17.31 31.70 -43.59
C GLU A 293 -15.87 31.78 -44.11
N LYS A 294 -15.65 32.24 -45.35
CA LYS A 294 -14.28 32.46 -45.85
C LYS A 294 -13.50 33.48 -45.05
N ASN A 295 -14.14 34.58 -44.61
CA ASN A 295 -13.48 35.60 -43.80
C ASN A 295 -13.22 35.12 -42.36
N PHE A 296 -14.13 34.33 -41.80
CA PHE A 296 -13.98 33.68 -40.50
C PHE A 296 -12.83 32.68 -40.54
N ASP A 297 -12.78 31.81 -41.55
CA ASP A 297 -11.65 30.89 -41.79
C ASP A 297 -10.34 31.64 -42.00
N LEU A 298 -10.36 32.77 -42.72
CA LEU A 298 -9.18 33.62 -42.90
C LEU A 298 -8.73 34.24 -41.57
N GLN A 299 -9.66 34.62 -40.69
CA GLN A 299 -9.35 35.16 -39.36
C GLN A 299 -8.87 34.08 -38.41
N VAL A 300 -9.47 32.88 -38.40
CA VAL A 300 -9.00 31.73 -37.63
C VAL A 300 -7.61 31.30 -38.10
N LYS A 301 -7.37 31.28 -39.41
CA LYS A 301 -6.05 30.98 -39.99
C LYS A 301 -5.02 32.07 -39.65
N LYS A 302 -5.42 33.35 -39.63
CA LYS A 302 -4.59 34.45 -39.13
C LYS A 302 -4.32 34.37 -37.64
N LEU A 303 -5.28 33.93 -36.82
CA LEU A 303 -5.14 33.79 -35.37
C LEU A 303 -4.31 32.57 -35.00
N ALA A 304 -4.40 31.50 -35.80
CA ALA A 304 -3.49 30.35 -35.73
C ALA A 304 -2.05 30.72 -36.14
N GLN A 305 -1.87 31.67 -37.05
CA GLN A 305 -0.57 32.23 -37.44
C GLN A 305 -0.03 33.27 -36.45
N ASP A 306 -0.91 34.01 -35.76
CA ASP A 306 -0.58 35.03 -34.75
C ASP A 306 -0.72 34.47 -33.32
N LYS A 307 -0.16 33.28 -33.08
CA LYS A 307 0.04 32.77 -31.71
C LYS A 307 1.13 33.59 -31.03
N ARG A 308 0.76 34.71 -30.42
CA ARG A 308 1.59 35.33 -29.38
C ARG A 308 1.53 34.45 -28.13
N ALA A 309 2.68 34.15 -27.55
CA ALA A 309 2.77 33.33 -26.35
C ALA A 309 1.92 33.95 -25.23
N GLN A 310 1.12 33.14 -24.55
CA GLN A 310 0.48 33.55 -23.31
C GLN A 310 1.46 33.27 -22.16
N PRO A 311 1.67 34.19 -21.22
CA PRO A 311 2.46 33.91 -20.03
C PRO A 311 1.75 32.82 -19.22
N ALA A 312 2.42 31.68 -19.03
CA ALA A 312 1.89 30.54 -18.29
C ALA A 312 1.73 30.85 -16.79
N ASP A 313 2.60 31.70 -16.25
CA ASP A 313 2.68 31.96 -14.82
C ASP A 313 2.26 33.36 -14.40
N ARG A 314 1.65 33.42 -13.21
CA ARG A 314 1.36 34.67 -12.51
C ARG A 314 2.68 35.39 -12.20
N THR A 315 2.75 36.70 -12.49
CA THR A 315 3.89 37.52 -12.05
C THR A 315 3.97 37.55 -10.53
N LYS A 316 4.94 36.81 -9.96
CA LYS A 316 5.24 36.81 -8.53
C LYS A 316 5.81 38.16 -8.09
N THR A 317 5.47 38.60 -6.89
CA THR A 317 6.04 39.80 -6.27
C THR A 317 7.51 39.59 -5.89
N GLU A 318 8.28 40.67 -5.73
CA GLU A 318 9.69 40.56 -5.30
C GLU A 318 9.84 39.92 -3.92
N GLU A 319 8.87 40.14 -3.02
CA GLU A 319 8.83 39.52 -1.70
C GLU A 319 8.59 38.01 -1.79
N GLU A 320 7.60 37.57 -2.57
CA GLU A 320 7.35 36.13 -2.82
C GLU A 320 8.57 35.44 -3.45
N LYS A 321 9.25 36.09 -4.42
CA LYS A 321 10.49 35.55 -5.01
C LYS A 321 11.61 35.42 -3.99
N ALA A 322 11.79 36.43 -3.14
CA ALA A 322 12.79 36.41 -2.09
C ALA A 322 12.48 35.33 -1.03
N GLU A 323 11.20 35.10 -0.72
CA GLU A 323 10.77 34.02 0.18
C GLU A 323 11.05 32.65 -0.42
N GLU A 324 10.70 32.41 -1.69
CA GLU A 324 10.98 31.18 -2.43
C GLU A 324 12.49 30.90 -2.55
N GLU A 325 13.29 31.91 -2.86
CA GLU A 325 14.75 31.77 -2.84
C GLU A 325 15.26 31.43 -1.43
N SER A 326 14.65 31.99 -0.38
CA SER A 326 15.03 31.71 1.00
C SER A 326 14.67 30.30 1.44
N THR A 327 13.51 29.77 1.04
CA THR A 327 13.10 28.39 1.34
C THR A 327 13.98 27.41 0.59
N ARG A 328 14.20 27.67 -0.70
CA ARG A 328 15.11 26.89 -1.55
C ARG A 328 16.53 26.83 -0.98
N LEU A 329 17.09 27.95 -0.51
CA LEU A 329 18.42 27.95 0.12
C LEU A 329 18.46 27.17 1.44
N LYS A 330 17.38 27.18 2.23
CA LYS A 330 17.28 26.38 3.46
C LYS A 330 17.23 24.89 3.14
N GLU A 331 16.38 24.48 2.19
CA GLU A 331 16.27 23.10 1.74
C GLU A 331 17.60 22.58 1.18
N LEU A 332 18.30 23.37 0.36
CA LEU A 332 19.63 23.00 -0.15
C LEU A 332 20.66 22.86 0.96
N GLU A 333 20.63 23.73 1.98
CA GLU A 333 21.52 23.62 3.15
C GLU A 333 21.18 22.39 4.01
N ASP A 334 19.90 22.06 4.17
CA ASP A 334 19.45 20.87 4.89
C ASP A 334 19.82 19.58 4.13
N LYS A 335 19.57 19.51 2.82
CA LYS A 335 20.05 18.43 1.93
C LYS A 335 21.57 18.29 2.02
N ARG A 336 22.32 19.41 2.05
CA ARG A 336 23.79 19.41 2.22
C ARG A 336 24.20 18.84 3.58
N GLN A 337 23.52 19.21 4.66
CA GLN A 337 23.80 18.68 6.00
C GLN A 337 23.48 17.18 6.12
N LYS A 338 22.37 16.71 5.54
CA LYS A 338 22.04 15.28 5.44
C LYS A 338 23.14 14.50 4.70
N ARG A 339 23.56 14.98 3.53
CA ARG A 339 24.69 14.40 2.76
C ARG A 339 26.00 14.41 3.56
N MET A 340 26.25 15.44 4.36
CA MET A 340 27.44 15.52 5.22
C MET A 340 27.40 14.49 6.37
N ARG A 341 26.22 14.21 6.93
CA ARG A 341 25.99 13.16 7.93
C ARG A 341 26.04 11.74 7.35
N GLY A 342 25.83 11.60 6.04
CA GLY A 342 25.76 10.31 5.35
C GLY A 342 24.36 9.68 5.38
N GLU A 343 23.33 10.50 5.61
CA GLU A 343 21.93 10.08 5.54
C GLU A 343 21.47 10.03 4.09
N SER A 344 20.62 9.05 3.74
CA SER A 344 20.00 8.99 2.41
C SER A 344 19.14 10.23 2.18
N VAL A 345 19.43 10.96 1.11
CA VAL A 345 18.57 12.03 0.63
C VAL A 345 17.66 11.40 -0.40
N SER A 346 16.39 11.20 -0.06
CA SER A 346 15.36 10.93 -1.06
C SER A 346 14.99 12.27 -1.70
N ASP A 347 15.02 12.34 -3.02
CA ASP A 347 14.55 13.52 -3.76
C ASP A 347 13.01 13.54 -3.90
N SER A 348 12.31 12.51 -3.40
CA SER A 348 10.86 12.57 -3.22
C SER A 348 10.52 13.29 -1.90
N GLU A 349 9.87 14.44 -2.02
CA GLU A 349 9.40 15.26 -0.89
C GLU A 349 8.26 14.61 -0.08
N ASP A 350 7.82 13.41 -0.45
CA ASP A 350 6.64 12.75 0.14
C ASP A 350 6.90 11.94 1.43
N GLU A 351 8.15 11.78 1.86
CA GLU A 351 8.44 10.96 3.06
C GLU A 351 8.59 11.76 4.37
N GLU A 352 8.66 13.09 4.35
CA GLU A 352 8.90 13.86 5.59
C GLU A 352 7.66 14.14 6.44
N ALA A 353 6.45 13.94 5.92
CA ALA A 353 5.21 14.13 6.69
C ALA A 353 4.77 12.90 7.52
N SER A 354 5.30 11.70 7.24
CA SER A 354 4.88 10.46 7.90
C SER A 354 5.70 10.10 9.14
N ASN A 355 6.84 10.77 9.39
CA ASN A 355 7.82 10.32 10.39
C ASN A 355 7.73 11.02 11.76
N LYS A 356 6.51 11.28 12.25
CA LYS A 356 6.21 11.63 13.66
C LYS A 356 5.71 10.43 14.50
N GLY A 357 6.01 9.21 14.08
CA GLY A 357 5.77 7.98 14.84
C GLY A 357 7.07 7.29 15.22
N LYS A 358 7.61 7.59 16.41
CA LYS A 358 8.75 6.88 17.02
C LYS A 358 8.64 5.36 16.86
N LYS A 359 9.55 4.77 16.08
CA LYS A 359 10.07 3.40 16.28
C LYS A 359 11.60 3.49 16.37
N PRO A 360 12.24 2.92 17.40
CA PRO A 360 13.69 2.92 17.49
C PRO A 360 14.28 1.86 16.55
N GLU A 361 15.33 2.28 15.84
CA GLU A 361 16.20 1.51 14.96
C GLU A 361 16.68 0.20 15.60
N LEU A 362 16.63 -0.87 14.80
CA LEU A 362 17.32 -2.12 15.03
C LEU A 362 18.63 -2.08 14.25
N ASP A 363 19.71 -2.16 15.03
CA ASP A 363 21.09 -2.19 14.60
C ASP A 363 21.41 -3.44 13.79
N ALA A 364 22.31 -3.23 12.82
CA ALA A 364 22.81 -4.20 11.87
C ALA A 364 23.56 -5.35 12.55
N MET A 365 23.30 -6.57 12.07
CA MET A 365 24.26 -7.67 12.13
C MET A 365 24.50 -8.16 10.71
N ASP A 366 25.77 -8.11 10.32
CA ASP A 366 26.37 -8.84 9.20
C ASP A 366 25.79 -10.25 9.07
N LEU A 367 25.26 -10.55 7.89
CA LEU A 367 25.33 -11.85 7.28
C LEU A 367 25.75 -11.63 5.83
N ASP A 368 26.98 -12.07 5.54
CA ASP A 368 27.57 -12.15 4.21
C ASP A 368 26.68 -12.96 3.26
N ASP A 369 26.58 -12.41 2.05
CA ASP A 369 26.64 -13.03 0.73
C ASP A 369 25.75 -14.22 0.32
N GLU A 370 25.16 -13.98 -0.86
CA GLU A 370 24.76 -14.90 -1.92
C GLU A 370 23.33 -15.49 -1.91
N GLU A 371 22.71 -15.28 -3.09
CA GLU A 371 21.59 -15.99 -3.72
C GLU A 371 20.16 -15.41 -3.57
N ASP A 372 19.70 -14.96 -4.73
CA ASP A 372 18.33 -15.08 -5.26
C ASP A 372 17.32 -13.95 -4.95
N PHE A 373 17.31 -13.01 -5.89
CA PHE A 373 16.31 -11.95 -6.05
C PHE A 373 15.00 -12.57 -6.57
N GLY A 374 14.19 -13.15 -5.67
CA GLY A 374 12.86 -13.68 -5.96
C GLY A 374 11.76 -12.85 -5.31
N LEU A 375 11.55 -11.60 -5.77
CA LEU A 375 10.37 -10.82 -5.38
C LEU A 375 9.13 -11.46 -6.03
N GLY A 376 8.57 -12.45 -5.33
CA GLY A 376 7.29 -13.06 -5.68
C GLY A 376 6.21 -12.00 -5.82
N SER A 377 5.39 -12.12 -6.87
CA SER A 377 4.24 -11.24 -7.10
C SER A 377 3.42 -11.09 -5.81
N GLY A 378 3.21 -9.86 -5.37
CA GLY A 378 2.52 -9.53 -4.13
C GLY A 378 1.23 -10.34 -3.92
N ILE A 379 0.97 -10.67 -2.65
CA ILE A 379 -0.20 -11.39 -2.17
C ILE A 379 -1.47 -10.77 -2.77
N ARG A 380 -2.08 -11.45 -3.74
CA ARG A 380 -3.40 -11.12 -4.28
C ARG A 380 -4.44 -11.36 -3.19
N ALA A 381 -4.97 -10.29 -2.59
CA ALA A 381 -5.88 -10.38 -1.45
C ALA A 381 -7.30 -10.92 -1.77
N ARG A 382 -7.57 -11.32 -3.02
CA ARG A 382 -8.78 -12.08 -3.38
C ARG A 382 -8.47 -13.01 -4.56
N PRO A 383 -8.75 -14.33 -4.48
CA PRO A 383 -8.68 -15.19 -5.65
C PRO A 383 -9.78 -14.80 -6.64
N THR A 384 -9.42 -14.59 -7.90
CA THR A 384 -10.34 -14.36 -9.01
C THR A 384 -11.09 -15.66 -9.29
N ALA A 385 -12.37 -15.57 -9.64
CA ALA A 385 -13.30 -16.72 -9.75
C ALA A 385 -12.86 -17.81 -10.75
N THR A 386 -11.90 -17.52 -11.62
CA THR A 386 -11.31 -18.46 -12.57
C THR A 386 -10.35 -19.49 -11.94
N GLU A 387 -9.74 -19.22 -10.78
CA GLU A 387 -8.86 -20.17 -10.07
C GLU A 387 -9.63 -21.16 -9.15
N LEU A 388 -10.93 -20.95 -8.94
CA LEU A 388 -11.76 -21.77 -8.05
C LEU A 388 -12.54 -22.89 -8.76
N GLY A 389 -12.33 -23.09 -10.07
CA GLY A 389 -12.86 -24.24 -10.81
C GLY A 389 -14.39 -24.33 -10.82
N PHE A 390 -15.06 -23.19 -10.93
CA PHE A 390 -16.46 -23.17 -11.36
C PHE A 390 -16.47 -23.22 -12.89
N ASP A 391 -16.76 -24.40 -13.44
CA ASP A 391 -17.27 -24.54 -14.82
C ASP A 391 -18.69 -23.93 -14.82
N ASP A 392 -18.79 -22.67 -15.21
CA ASP A 392 -20.06 -22.13 -15.70
C ASP A 392 -20.14 -22.50 -17.18
N GLU A 393 -20.93 -23.54 -17.48
CA GLU A 393 -21.33 -23.94 -18.82
C GLU A 393 -22.22 -22.84 -19.44
N ASP A 394 -21.62 -21.80 -20.03
CA ASP A 394 -22.26 -20.89 -21.00
C ASP A 394 -21.23 -19.92 -21.64
N ASP A 395 -20.08 -20.44 -22.08
CA ASP A 395 -19.17 -19.68 -22.96
C ASP A 395 -19.61 -19.81 -24.43
N PHE A 396 -20.03 -18.67 -24.98
CA PHE A 396 -20.27 -18.47 -26.41
C PHE A 396 -18.99 -18.78 -27.20
N VAL A 397 -19.05 -19.81 -28.05
CA VAL A 397 -18.04 -20.06 -29.09
C VAL A 397 -18.11 -18.90 -30.09
N ILE A 398 -17.11 -18.03 -30.06
CA ILE A 398 -16.83 -17.11 -31.17
C ILE A 398 -15.92 -17.87 -32.12
N ASP A 399 -16.46 -18.25 -33.28
CA ASP A 399 -15.72 -18.90 -34.36
C ASP A 399 -14.61 -17.98 -34.90
N ASP A 400 -13.40 -18.53 -34.95
CA ASP A 400 -12.13 -17.93 -35.37
C ASP A 400 -12.02 -17.65 -36.90
N ASP A 401 -13.14 -17.53 -37.62
CA ASP A 401 -13.19 -17.38 -39.09
C ASP A 401 -13.72 -15.99 -39.56
N LEU A 402 -13.69 -14.99 -38.67
CA LEU A 402 -14.18 -13.62 -38.93
C LEU A 402 -13.08 -12.54 -38.86
N VAL A 403 -11.83 -12.90 -39.16
CA VAL A 403 -10.75 -11.94 -39.41
C VAL A 403 -10.36 -11.97 -40.88
N ALA A 404 -10.87 -10.99 -41.62
CA ALA A 404 -10.45 -10.74 -42.99
C ALA A 404 -8.97 -10.29 -43.02
N SER A 405 -8.11 -11.22 -43.41
CA SER A 405 -6.76 -10.96 -43.88
C SER A 405 -6.76 -10.02 -45.09
N GLY A 406 -6.00 -8.93 -45.03
CA GLY A 406 -5.57 -8.20 -46.23
C GLY A 406 -5.01 -6.80 -46.02
N SER A 407 -3.76 -6.66 -45.60
CA SER A 407 -2.72 -6.03 -46.43
C SER A 407 -1.37 -5.96 -45.71
N ASP A 408 -0.38 -6.42 -46.47
CA ASP A 408 1.03 -6.64 -46.23
C ASP A 408 1.83 -5.32 -46.18
N LEU A 409 2.66 -5.13 -45.15
CA LEU A 409 3.88 -4.31 -45.22
C LEU A 409 4.87 -4.83 -44.16
N ALA A 410 5.77 -5.70 -44.61
CA ALA A 410 6.94 -6.18 -43.90
C ALA A 410 7.86 -5.04 -43.41
N LEU A 411 8.33 -5.12 -42.16
CA LEU A 411 9.71 -4.75 -41.79
C LEU A 411 10.14 -5.51 -40.50
N ASP A 412 11.23 -6.24 -40.70
CA ASP A 412 12.14 -7.01 -39.85
C ASP A 412 12.42 -6.58 -38.39
N SER A 413 12.56 -7.63 -37.56
CA SER A 413 13.59 -7.92 -36.53
C SER A 413 13.83 -7.03 -35.30
N GLU A 414 13.58 -7.65 -34.13
CA GLU A 414 14.45 -7.77 -32.92
C GLU A 414 15.13 -6.50 -32.36
N ASP A 415 14.77 -6.05 -31.14
CA ASP A 415 15.49 -6.37 -29.88
C ASP A 415 15.04 -5.44 -28.71
N GLU A 416 15.36 -5.86 -27.49
CA GLU A 416 15.01 -5.31 -26.18
C GLU A 416 15.06 -3.78 -25.96
N SER A 417 14.07 -3.24 -25.23
CA SER A 417 14.29 -2.54 -23.95
C SER A 417 12.97 -1.99 -23.39
N ASP A 418 12.53 -2.56 -22.26
CA ASP A 418 11.43 -2.10 -21.42
C ASP A 418 11.90 -0.92 -20.55
N MET A 419 11.60 0.33 -20.94
CA MET A 419 11.82 1.55 -20.17
C MET A 419 10.74 2.59 -20.51
N GLU A 420 9.49 2.35 -20.10
CA GLU A 420 8.46 3.39 -19.97
C GLU A 420 8.04 3.51 -18.49
N ASP A 421 8.85 4.26 -17.73
CA ASP A 421 8.37 5.07 -16.60
C ASP A 421 9.24 6.33 -16.50
N GLY A 422 9.12 7.17 -17.52
CA GLY A 422 9.56 8.55 -17.46
C GLY A 422 8.41 9.38 -16.94
N SER A 423 8.22 9.41 -15.62
CA SER A 423 7.46 10.47 -14.98
C SER A 423 8.03 11.80 -15.47
N ASP A 424 7.19 12.61 -16.12
CA ASP A 424 7.46 14.00 -16.50
C ASP A 424 8.06 14.71 -15.27
N GLU A 425 9.39 14.79 -15.23
CA GLU A 425 10.05 15.81 -14.44
C GLU A 425 9.64 17.13 -15.10
N GLU A 426 8.68 17.82 -14.47
CA GLU A 426 8.57 19.25 -14.60
C GLU A 426 9.97 19.80 -14.34
N ALA A 427 10.69 20.08 -15.42
CA ALA A 427 11.90 20.85 -15.39
C ALA A 427 11.49 22.23 -14.84
N GLU A 428 11.55 22.38 -13.52
CA GLU A 428 11.47 23.68 -12.87
C GLU A 428 12.39 24.61 -13.67
N ASP A 429 11.81 25.71 -14.14
CA ASP A 429 12.43 26.69 -15.02
C ASP A 429 13.67 27.34 -14.37
N GLU A 430 14.77 26.60 -14.33
CA GLU A 430 16.11 27.17 -14.31
C GLU A 430 16.44 27.59 -15.74
N GLU A 431 15.77 28.66 -16.19
CA GLU A 431 16.30 29.44 -17.31
C GLU A 431 17.73 29.85 -16.95
N ASP A 432 18.72 29.19 -17.58
CA ASP A 432 20.14 29.40 -17.32
C ASP A 432 20.48 30.89 -17.45
N ASP A 433 20.72 31.56 -16.31
CA ASP A 433 21.12 32.98 -16.21
C ASP A 433 22.24 33.36 -17.18
N PHE A 434 23.07 32.37 -17.59
CA PHE A 434 24.16 32.58 -18.54
C PHE A 434 23.71 32.63 -20.01
N THR A 435 22.58 32.01 -20.35
CA THR A 435 21.95 32.12 -21.69
C THR A 435 20.89 33.22 -21.75
N LYS A 436 20.46 33.73 -20.58
CA LYS A 436 19.49 34.80 -20.44
C LYS A 436 20.01 36.10 -21.08
N GLY A 437 19.35 36.51 -22.17
CA GLY A 437 19.68 37.72 -22.94
C GLY A 437 20.41 37.51 -24.27
N LEU A 438 20.75 36.26 -24.65
CA LEU A 438 21.27 35.94 -26.00
C LEU A 438 20.25 35.30 -26.94
N LEU A 439 19.11 34.89 -26.39
CA LEU A 439 17.95 34.43 -27.12
C LEU A 439 16.80 35.37 -26.76
N ASN A 440 16.82 36.59 -27.29
CA ASN A 440 15.59 37.37 -27.34
C ASN A 440 14.60 36.61 -28.26
N GLU A 441 13.31 36.65 -27.94
CA GLU A 441 12.26 36.02 -28.77
C GLU A 441 12.24 36.55 -30.22
N GLU A 442 12.86 37.72 -30.47
CA GLU A 442 13.08 38.29 -31.80
C GLU A 442 14.25 37.64 -32.56
N GLU A 443 15.28 37.13 -31.85
CA GLU A 443 16.45 36.49 -32.46
C GLU A 443 16.25 34.98 -32.69
N SER A 444 15.47 34.30 -31.85
CA SER A 444 15.06 32.91 -32.08
C SER A 444 14.10 32.74 -33.26
N ARG A 445 13.44 33.83 -33.70
CA ARG A 445 12.66 33.91 -34.94
C ARG A 445 13.50 34.30 -36.17
N ASN A 446 14.81 34.52 -36.03
CA ASN A 446 15.64 34.77 -37.20
C ASN A 446 15.71 33.49 -38.05
N PRO A 447 15.41 33.55 -39.37
CA PRO A 447 15.46 32.40 -40.28
C PRO A 447 16.88 31.85 -40.50
N VAL A 448 17.87 32.38 -39.79
CA VAL A 448 19.25 31.88 -39.71
C VAL A 448 19.33 30.61 -38.86
N PHE A 449 18.39 30.39 -37.93
CA PHE A 449 18.36 29.21 -37.04
C PHE A 449 17.58 28.01 -37.60
N ASP A 450 16.75 28.18 -38.63
CA ASP A 450 15.89 27.14 -39.24
C ASP A 450 16.37 26.64 -40.62
N ALA A 451 17.46 27.19 -41.17
CA ALA A 451 17.85 26.89 -42.54
C ALA A 451 18.82 25.69 -42.65
N ASP A 452 18.42 24.71 -43.46
CA ASP A 452 19.24 23.57 -43.88
C ASP A 452 20.60 23.98 -44.49
N SER A 453 21.53 23.02 -44.43
CA SER A 453 22.99 23.11 -44.61
C SER A 453 23.54 23.85 -45.85
N THR A 454 22.72 24.23 -46.82
CA THR A 454 23.15 24.91 -48.06
C THR A 454 23.31 26.43 -47.90
N THR A 455 22.73 27.05 -46.86
CA THR A 455 22.86 28.50 -46.58
C THR A 455 24.03 28.85 -45.64
N LYS A 456 24.68 27.85 -45.03
CA LYS A 456 25.84 28.02 -44.13
C LYS A 456 27.02 28.75 -44.76
N ALA A 457 27.19 28.66 -46.09
CA ALA A 457 28.28 29.33 -46.80
C ALA A 457 28.12 30.86 -46.92
N SER A 458 26.88 31.39 -46.86
CA SER A 458 26.60 32.82 -47.00
C SER A 458 26.63 33.61 -45.68
N ALA A 459 26.52 32.95 -44.52
CA ALA A 459 26.57 33.60 -43.20
C ALA A 459 28.00 33.90 -42.71
N ILE A 460 29.03 33.39 -43.40
CA ILE A 460 30.44 33.61 -43.07
C ILE A 460 30.88 35.07 -43.32
N GLN A 461 30.09 35.88 -44.04
CA GLN A 461 30.53 37.19 -44.53
C GLN A 461 30.20 38.41 -43.65
N LYS A 462 29.54 38.26 -42.50
CA LYS A 462 29.41 39.36 -41.52
C LYS A 462 29.50 38.82 -40.09
N GLY A 463 30.71 38.82 -39.54
CA GLY A 463 30.91 38.65 -38.10
C GLY A 463 30.62 39.94 -37.33
N ASP A 464 30.58 39.83 -36.00
CA ASP A 464 30.43 40.97 -35.08
C ASP A 464 31.59 41.98 -35.17
N GLU A 465 31.54 43.04 -34.36
CA GLU A 465 32.61 44.04 -34.17
C GLU A 465 34.00 43.42 -33.87
N GLN A 466 34.06 42.15 -33.43
CA GLN A 466 35.28 41.38 -33.19
C GLN A 466 35.59 40.29 -34.24
N GLY A 467 34.83 40.21 -35.35
CA GLY A 467 35.08 39.28 -36.46
C GLY A 467 34.69 37.82 -36.20
N LEU A 468 33.84 37.55 -35.20
CA LEU A 468 33.37 36.21 -34.86
C LEU A 468 32.14 35.83 -35.69
N PRO A 469 32.08 34.60 -36.27
CA PRO A 469 30.86 34.05 -36.84
C PRO A 469 29.73 33.93 -35.81
N TYR A 470 28.49 34.13 -36.25
CA TYR A 470 27.31 33.88 -35.41
C TYR A 470 26.97 32.39 -35.28
N THR A 471 27.36 31.59 -36.28
CA THR A 471 27.14 30.15 -36.31
C THR A 471 28.46 29.39 -36.19
N PHE A 472 28.52 28.45 -35.25
CA PHE A 472 29.63 27.52 -35.08
C PHE A 472 29.10 26.09 -35.17
N GLU A 473 29.91 25.18 -35.68
CA GLU A 473 29.62 23.75 -35.57
C GLU A 473 29.96 23.25 -34.16
N CYS A 474 29.13 22.40 -33.58
CA CYS A 474 29.36 21.86 -32.22
C CYS A 474 30.54 20.87 -32.25
N PRO A 475 31.68 21.18 -31.59
CA PRO A 475 32.78 20.24 -31.48
C PRO A 475 32.41 19.13 -30.49
N GLN A 476 32.64 17.88 -30.87
CA GLN A 476 32.30 16.72 -30.02
C GLN A 476 33.53 16.19 -29.27
N THR A 477 34.73 16.53 -29.72
CA THR A 477 36.00 16.12 -29.11
C THR A 477 36.86 17.33 -28.73
N CYS A 478 37.79 17.11 -27.80
CA CYS A 478 38.73 18.16 -27.37
C CYS A 478 39.60 18.66 -28.54
N ASP A 479 39.99 17.80 -29.47
CA ASP A 479 40.81 18.17 -30.62
C ASP A 479 40.05 19.06 -31.60
N GLU A 480 38.78 18.74 -31.87
CA GLU A 480 37.88 19.58 -32.65
C GLU A 480 37.65 20.95 -31.98
N LEU A 481 37.53 20.96 -30.66
CA LEU A 481 37.41 22.19 -29.88
C LEU A 481 38.68 23.06 -30.01
N GLN A 482 39.88 22.47 -29.97
CA GLN A 482 41.11 23.24 -30.18
C GLN A 482 41.20 23.81 -31.60
N VAL A 483 40.81 23.04 -32.62
CA VAL A 483 40.80 23.50 -34.01
C VAL A 483 39.82 24.66 -34.21
N THR A 484 38.63 24.59 -33.60
CA THR A 484 37.64 25.68 -33.67
C THR A 484 38.08 26.94 -32.92
N LEU A 485 38.83 26.81 -31.83
CA LEU A 485 39.32 27.93 -31.02
C LEU A 485 40.64 28.55 -31.54
N ALA A 486 41.49 27.78 -32.24
CA ALA A 486 42.80 28.21 -32.74
C ALA A 486 42.83 29.52 -33.55
N PRO A 487 41.86 29.84 -34.43
CA PRO A 487 41.90 31.07 -35.22
C PRO A 487 41.50 32.33 -34.43
N TYR A 488 40.99 32.21 -33.20
CA TYR A 488 40.44 33.31 -32.43
C TYR A 488 41.28 33.64 -31.19
N PRO A 489 41.28 34.91 -30.73
CA PRO A 489 42.01 35.29 -29.53
C PRO A 489 41.37 34.69 -28.27
N ALA A 490 42.18 34.31 -27.28
CA ALA A 490 41.70 33.63 -26.07
C ALA A 490 40.59 34.38 -25.29
N LYS A 491 40.51 35.71 -25.42
CA LYS A 491 39.47 36.53 -24.77
C LYS A 491 38.06 36.27 -25.30
N THR A 492 37.93 35.75 -26.52
CA THR A 492 36.63 35.47 -27.16
C THR A 492 36.16 34.03 -26.98
N PHE A 493 36.93 33.17 -26.32
CA PHE A 493 36.51 31.78 -26.08
C PHE A 493 35.19 31.66 -25.30
N PRO A 494 34.92 32.47 -24.26
CA PRO A 494 33.65 32.37 -23.52
C PRO A 494 32.44 32.68 -24.40
N THR A 495 32.54 33.68 -25.28
CA THR A 495 31.44 34.06 -26.18
C THR A 495 31.21 33.00 -27.25
N ILE A 496 32.25 32.31 -27.72
CA ILE A 496 32.12 31.17 -28.63
C ILE A 496 31.38 30.02 -27.93
N VAL A 497 31.79 29.65 -26.72
CA VAL A 497 31.10 28.60 -25.93
C VAL A 497 29.64 28.97 -25.68
N GLN A 498 29.37 30.23 -25.36
CA GLN A 498 28.00 30.73 -25.16
C GLN A 498 27.14 30.62 -26.43
N ARG A 499 27.69 30.95 -27.60
CA ARG A 499 27.01 30.80 -28.90
C ARG A 499 26.73 29.34 -29.24
N ILE A 500 27.70 28.45 -29.03
CA ILE A 500 27.53 27.01 -29.27
C ILE A 500 26.40 26.48 -28.36
N ARG A 501 26.37 26.85 -27.07
CA ARG A 501 25.29 26.44 -26.15
C ARG A 501 23.91 26.96 -26.59
N ALA A 502 23.84 28.19 -27.10
CA ALA A 502 22.59 28.76 -27.61
C ALA A 502 22.10 28.07 -28.90
N LEU A 503 23.02 27.82 -29.85
CA LEU A 503 22.72 27.15 -31.12
C LEU A 503 22.27 25.70 -30.95
N TYR A 504 22.84 24.99 -29.98
CA TYR A 504 22.58 23.57 -29.72
C TYR A 504 21.76 23.36 -28.43
N HIS A 505 20.90 24.31 -28.08
CA HIS A 505 20.02 24.18 -26.92
C HIS A 505 19.01 23.03 -27.12
N PRO A 506 18.74 22.18 -26.10
CA PRO A 506 17.82 21.04 -26.24
C PRO A 506 16.39 21.41 -26.69
N LYS A 507 15.92 22.63 -26.37
CA LYS A 507 14.60 23.13 -26.81
C LYS A 507 14.46 23.30 -28.33
N LEU A 508 15.57 23.42 -29.07
CA LEU A 508 15.54 23.58 -30.54
C LEU A 508 15.39 22.23 -31.27
N SER A 509 16.08 21.19 -30.81
CA SER A 509 16.00 19.84 -31.38
C SER A 509 16.42 18.78 -30.36
N GLY A 510 15.69 17.66 -30.32
CA GLY A 510 16.01 16.53 -29.42
C GLY A 510 17.42 15.94 -29.65
N MET A 511 17.88 15.93 -30.92
CA MET A 511 19.22 15.42 -31.29
C MET A 511 20.38 16.31 -30.78
N ASN A 512 20.08 17.53 -30.29
CA ASN A 512 21.09 18.42 -29.76
C ASN A 512 21.51 18.03 -28.33
N LYS A 513 20.71 17.23 -27.60
CA LYS A 513 21.06 16.77 -26.25
C LYS A 513 22.38 15.99 -26.25
N GLU A 514 22.51 15.00 -27.13
CA GLU A 514 23.73 14.18 -27.26
C GLU A 514 24.95 15.00 -27.70
N LYS A 515 24.76 15.89 -28.68
CA LYS A 515 25.84 16.77 -29.17
C LYS A 515 26.33 17.72 -28.08
N LEU A 516 25.41 18.29 -27.30
CA LEU A 516 25.73 19.21 -26.21
C LEU A 516 26.36 18.47 -25.03
N GLY A 517 25.94 17.23 -24.79
CA GLY A 517 26.56 16.30 -23.85
C GLY A 517 28.02 16.00 -24.17
N ASN A 518 28.29 15.56 -25.40
CA ASN A 518 29.66 15.33 -25.90
C ASN A 518 30.49 16.62 -25.86
N PHE A 519 29.91 17.76 -26.23
CA PHE A 519 30.58 19.06 -26.09
C PHE A 519 30.94 19.40 -24.64
N ALA A 520 30.04 19.11 -23.68
CA ALA A 520 30.33 19.28 -22.27
C ALA A 520 31.51 18.40 -21.81
N THR A 521 31.60 17.15 -22.30
CA THR A 521 32.76 16.29 -22.02
C THR A 521 34.05 16.83 -22.64
N ALA A 522 34.01 17.34 -23.88
CA ALA A 522 35.15 17.96 -24.54
C ALA A 522 35.63 19.23 -23.82
N LEU A 523 34.73 20.01 -23.22
CA LEU A 523 35.08 21.16 -22.38
C LEU A 523 35.80 20.76 -21.09
N VAL A 524 35.40 19.64 -20.47
CA VAL A 524 36.09 19.09 -19.29
C VAL A 524 37.52 18.69 -19.65
N ASP A 525 37.72 18.03 -20.78
CA ASP A 525 39.04 17.63 -21.27
C ASP A 525 39.91 18.84 -21.62
N TYR A 526 39.32 19.89 -22.18
CA TYR A 526 40.03 21.14 -22.47
C TYR A 526 40.61 21.79 -21.22
N ILE A 527 39.94 21.69 -20.07
CA ILE A 527 40.47 22.18 -18.78
C ILE A 527 41.64 21.32 -18.29
N GLY A 528 41.64 20.03 -18.61
CA GLY A 528 42.72 19.10 -18.26
C GLY A 528 44.04 19.33 -19.01
N LEU A 529 44.03 20.13 -20.08
CA LEU A 529 45.22 20.41 -20.89
C LEU A 529 46.30 21.17 -20.11
N PRO A 530 47.59 20.95 -20.42
CA PRO A 530 48.69 21.64 -19.77
C PRO A 530 48.59 23.16 -20.01
N TRP A 531 48.71 23.92 -18.93
CA TRP A 531 48.71 25.38 -18.98
C TRP A 531 50.13 25.91 -19.11
N ASP A 532 50.34 26.74 -20.13
CA ASP A 532 51.58 27.46 -20.43
C ASP A 532 51.35 28.98 -20.45
N PRO A 533 52.24 29.79 -19.83
CA PRO A 533 52.06 31.23 -19.71
C PRO A 533 52.11 32.00 -21.04
N ALA A 534 52.69 31.42 -22.10
CA ALA A 534 52.83 32.05 -23.41
C ALA A 534 51.68 31.70 -24.38
N THR A 535 51.08 30.52 -24.23
CA THR A 535 50.16 29.93 -25.22
C THR A 535 48.74 29.81 -24.67
N SER A 536 48.58 29.61 -23.36
CA SER A 536 47.29 29.30 -22.76
C SER A 536 46.45 30.53 -22.45
N ALA A 537 45.15 30.32 -22.36
CA ALA A 537 44.18 31.37 -22.06
C ALA A 537 44.42 31.99 -20.65
N PRO A 538 44.09 33.28 -20.48
CA PRO A 538 44.14 33.92 -19.17
C PRO A 538 43.14 33.28 -18.20
N PHE A 539 43.44 33.31 -16.89
CA PHE A 539 42.61 32.67 -15.85
C PHE A 539 41.17 33.15 -15.83
N THR A 540 40.89 34.40 -16.22
CA THR A 540 39.51 34.92 -16.32
C THR A 540 38.66 34.18 -17.33
N VAL A 541 39.27 33.68 -18.41
CA VAL A 541 38.60 32.88 -19.44
C VAL A 541 38.40 31.45 -18.96
N LEU A 542 39.41 30.86 -18.31
CA LEU A 542 39.27 29.52 -17.72
C LEU A 542 38.17 29.48 -16.65
N GLU A 543 38.09 30.51 -15.80
CA GLU A 543 37.03 30.65 -14.80
C GLU A 543 35.63 30.71 -15.44
N SER A 544 35.46 31.48 -16.53
CA SER A 544 34.17 31.52 -17.22
C SER A 544 33.84 30.18 -17.88
N ILE A 545 34.82 29.47 -18.44
CA ILE A 545 34.62 28.12 -18.98
C ILE A 545 34.22 27.13 -17.87
N VAL A 546 34.87 27.17 -16.69
CA VAL A 546 34.46 26.37 -15.53
C VAL A 546 33.02 26.69 -15.12
N ARG A 547 32.62 27.97 -15.13
CA ARG A 547 31.24 28.37 -14.82
C ARG A 547 30.23 27.86 -15.86
N HIS A 548 30.61 27.83 -17.13
CA HIS A 548 29.81 27.20 -18.18
C HIS A 548 29.65 25.70 -17.97
N ILE A 549 30.72 25.00 -17.60
CA ILE A 549 30.67 23.56 -17.28
C ILE A 549 29.80 23.33 -16.05
N HIS A 550 29.88 24.16 -15.01
CA HIS A 550 28.99 24.07 -13.86
C HIS A 550 27.51 24.22 -14.26
N SER A 551 27.19 25.18 -15.14
CA SER A 551 25.83 25.32 -15.66
C SER A 551 25.40 24.10 -16.48
N LEU A 552 26.27 23.58 -17.37
CA LEU A 552 26.01 22.34 -18.11
C LEU A 552 25.89 21.11 -17.21
N ALA A 553 26.58 21.08 -16.06
CA ALA A 553 26.52 19.99 -15.09
C ALA A 553 25.18 19.89 -14.37
N LYS A 554 24.38 20.96 -14.36
CA LYS A 554 22.99 20.89 -13.90
C LYS A 554 22.10 20.11 -14.88
N MET A 555 22.35 20.26 -16.18
CA MET A 555 21.59 19.58 -17.24
C MET A 555 22.11 18.17 -17.53
N PHE A 556 23.44 17.97 -17.52
CA PHE A 556 24.12 16.73 -17.85
C PHE A 556 25.08 16.28 -16.72
N PRO A 557 24.57 16.03 -15.49
CA PRO A 557 25.42 15.69 -14.35
C PRO A 557 26.17 14.37 -14.55
N ILE A 558 25.55 13.40 -15.22
CA ILE A 558 26.08 12.04 -15.36
C ILE A 558 27.28 12.01 -16.31
N GLU A 559 27.16 12.59 -17.50
CA GLU A 559 28.20 12.57 -18.53
C GLU A 559 29.45 13.32 -18.08
N ILE A 560 29.25 14.51 -17.50
CA ILE A 560 30.32 15.33 -16.96
C ILE A 560 31.01 14.59 -15.81
N SER A 561 30.25 13.98 -14.88
CA SER A 561 30.83 13.20 -13.79
C SER A 561 31.62 11.99 -14.27
N LYS A 562 31.15 11.29 -15.31
CA LYS A 562 31.88 10.18 -15.94
C LYS A 562 33.20 10.67 -16.54
N GLN A 563 33.21 11.81 -17.22
CA GLN A 563 34.43 12.37 -17.79
C GLN A 563 35.43 12.81 -16.72
N PHE A 564 34.97 13.49 -15.66
CA PHE A 564 35.82 13.82 -14.52
C PHE A 564 36.44 12.57 -13.89
N ARG A 565 35.68 11.47 -13.76
CA ARG A 565 36.20 10.20 -13.24
C ARG A 565 37.25 9.58 -14.15
N LYS A 566 37.00 9.49 -15.46
CA LYS A 566 37.97 8.98 -16.43
C LYS A 566 39.31 9.72 -16.34
N ASN A 567 39.27 11.05 -16.31
CA ASN A 567 40.48 11.85 -16.20
C ASN A 567 41.20 11.64 -14.85
N LEU A 568 40.47 11.50 -13.73
CA LEU A 568 41.06 11.18 -12.43
C LEU A 568 41.68 9.78 -12.37
N GLU A 569 41.05 8.80 -13.02
CA GLU A 569 41.57 7.43 -13.14
C GLU A 569 42.84 7.42 -14.00
N GLU A 570 42.82 8.06 -15.18
CA GLU A 570 43.99 8.18 -16.04
C GLU A 570 45.15 8.88 -15.32
N MET A 571 44.89 9.97 -14.59
CA MET A 571 45.88 10.64 -13.75
C MET A 571 46.46 9.69 -12.68
N GLY A 572 45.61 8.88 -12.07
CA GLY A 572 45.97 7.94 -11.02
C GLY A 572 46.81 6.76 -11.49
N GLU A 573 46.60 6.31 -12.72
CA GLU A 573 47.31 5.19 -13.36
C GLU A 573 48.59 5.64 -14.07
N SER A 574 48.49 6.65 -14.95
CA SER A 574 49.61 7.06 -15.82
C SER A 574 50.66 7.89 -15.08
N ARG A 575 50.24 8.80 -14.18
CA ARG A 575 51.10 9.84 -13.59
C ARG A 575 50.74 10.22 -12.14
N PRO A 576 50.67 9.26 -11.21
CA PRO A 576 50.17 9.49 -9.84
C PRO A 576 50.96 10.51 -9.02
N LEU A 577 52.24 10.74 -9.35
CA LEU A 577 53.16 11.63 -8.61
C LEU A 577 53.69 12.79 -9.46
N ALA A 578 53.25 12.90 -10.71
CA ALA A 578 53.69 13.91 -11.67
C ALA A 578 52.47 14.74 -12.13
N LEU A 579 51.84 15.40 -11.15
CA LEU A 579 50.76 16.34 -11.41
C LEU A 579 51.30 17.55 -12.16
N GLY A 580 50.61 17.89 -13.24
CA GLY A 580 50.91 18.99 -14.13
C GLY A 580 50.09 20.22 -13.78
N THR A 581 50.28 21.29 -14.55
CA THR A 581 49.55 22.54 -14.34
C THR A 581 48.06 22.39 -14.68
N GLY A 582 47.70 21.67 -15.75
CA GLY A 582 46.31 21.38 -16.12
C GLY A 582 45.55 20.67 -15.01
N ASP A 583 46.14 19.63 -14.44
CA ASP A 583 45.59 18.85 -13.32
C ASP A 583 45.23 19.71 -12.10
N LEU A 584 46.01 20.76 -11.81
CA LEU A 584 45.71 21.68 -10.71
C LEU A 584 44.46 22.52 -10.98
N VAL A 585 44.30 23.00 -12.22
CA VAL A 585 43.10 23.73 -12.64
C VAL A 585 41.91 22.78 -12.62
N PHE A 586 42.07 21.56 -13.11
CA PHE A 586 41.06 20.52 -13.09
C PHE A 586 40.58 20.18 -11.66
N LEU A 587 41.50 19.93 -10.73
CA LEU A 587 41.13 19.70 -9.31
C LEU A 587 40.50 20.95 -8.66
N SER A 588 40.86 22.16 -9.09
CA SER A 588 40.18 23.36 -8.63
C SER A 588 38.75 23.46 -9.17
N ALA A 589 38.52 23.09 -10.43
CA ALA A 589 37.21 23.06 -11.05
C ALA A 589 36.29 22.05 -10.35
N VAL A 590 36.79 20.85 -10.00
CA VAL A 590 36.03 19.86 -9.23
C VAL A 590 35.52 20.44 -7.90
N GLY A 591 36.37 21.20 -7.19
CA GLY A 591 36.00 21.80 -5.90
C GLY A 591 35.01 22.97 -6.01
N THR A 592 34.85 23.55 -7.20
CA THR A 592 33.87 24.61 -7.47
C THR A 592 32.56 24.08 -8.04
N ILE A 593 32.60 23.00 -8.83
CA ILE A 593 31.43 22.43 -9.51
C ILE A 593 30.64 21.54 -8.55
N PHE A 594 31.34 20.72 -7.76
CA PHE A 594 30.73 19.69 -6.93
C PHE A 594 30.78 20.05 -5.43
N PRO A 595 29.80 19.57 -4.64
CA PRO A 595 29.76 19.79 -3.21
C PRO A 595 30.89 19.03 -2.48
N THR A 596 31.74 19.76 -1.76
CA THR A 596 32.89 19.19 -1.04
C THR A 596 32.59 18.75 0.39
N SER A 597 31.37 19.00 0.89
CA SER A 597 30.97 18.67 2.27
C SER A 597 30.46 17.25 2.47
N ASP A 598 30.09 16.57 1.39
CA ASP A 598 29.38 15.30 1.43
C ASP A 598 30.20 14.21 2.11
N HIS A 599 29.54 13.22 2.70
CA HIS A 599 30.20 12.08 3.33
C HIS A 599 31.03 11.29 2.33
N PHE A 600 30.39 10.91 1.22
CA PHE A 600 30.99 10.23 0.09
C PHE A 600 30.44 10.85 -1.19
N HIS A 601 31.32 11.14 -2.15
CA HIS A 601 30.94 11.70 -3.45
C HIS A 601 31.79 11.08 -4.56
N GLN A 602 31.14 10.69 -5.65
CA GLN A 602 31.73 9.88 -6.72
C GLN A 602 32.93 10.54 -7.44
N VAL A 603 32.91 11.87 -7.61
CA VAL A 603 34.00 12.65 -8.23
C VAL A 603 34.94 13.30 -7.18
N VAL A 604 34.38 14.01 -6.20
CA VAL A 604 35.14 14.75 -5.19
C VAL A 604 36.00 13.83 -4.30
N THR A 605 35.48 12.68 -3.86
CA THR A 605 36.26 11.79 -2.97
C THR A 605 37.51 11.25 -3.67
N PRO A 606 37.45 10.75 -4.92
CA PRO A 606 38.65 10.45 -5.70
C PRO A 606 39.59 11.66 -5.90
N ALA A 607 39.07 12.85 -6.17
CA ALA A 607 39.89 14.06 -6.29
C ALA A 607 40.63 14.39 -4.98
N VAL A 608 39.99 14.27 -3.82
CA VAL A 608 40.67 14.43 -2.52
C VAL A 608 41.72 13.35 -2.32
N LEU A 609 41.49 12.13 -2.80
CA LEU A 609 42.43 11.02 -2.71
C LEU A 609 43.65 11.24 -3.61
N THR A 610 43.50 11.78 -4.82
CA THR A 610 44.64 12.13 -5.68
C THR A 610 45.48 13.25 -5.05
N ILE A 611 44.82 14.26 -4.45
CA ILE A 611 45.49 15.33 -3.68
C ILE A 611 46.28 14.74 -2.51
N ALA A 612 45.64 13.89 -1.69
CA ALA A 612 46.27 13.25 -0.53
C ALA A 612 47.44 12.34 -0.95
N ARG A 613 47.28 11.58 -2.04
CA ARG A 613 48.34 10.72 -2.58
C ARG A 613 49.58 11.54 -2.95
N TYR A 614 49.40 12.66 -3.66
CA TYR A 614 50.53 13.53 -4.00
C TYR A 614 51.19 14.11 -2.74
N LEU A 615 50.41 14.68 -1.82
CA LEU A 615 50.94 15.31 -0.60
C LEU A 615 51.65 14.33 0.34
N GLY A 616 51.17 13.10 0.43
CA GLY A 616 51.73 12.07 1.32
C GLY A 616 52.92 11.31 0.73
N GLN A 617 52.96 11.10 -0.58
CA GLN A 617 53.95 10.22 -1.22
C GLN A 617 55.07 10.98 -1.97
N ARG A 618 54.80 12.19 -2.49
CA ARG A 618 55.80 12.93 -3.28
C ARG A 618 56.83 13.57 -2.38
N VAL A 619 58.08 13.08 -2.44
CA VAL A 619 59.23 13.79 -1.86
C VAL A 619 59.61 14.95 -2.79
N PRO A 620 59.50 16.22 -2.34
CA PRO A 620 59.71 17.37 -3.21
C PRO A 620 61.19 17.57 -3.56
N GLN A 621 61.54 17.27 -4.81
CA GLN A 621 62.90 17.47 -5.36
C GLN A 621 63.16 18.92 -5.81
N ASN A 622 62.20 19.53 -6.51
CA ASN A 622 62.34 20.84 -7.16
C ASN A 622 61.45 21.89 -6.48
N LEU A 623 61.78 23.18 -6.63
CA LEU A 623 60.94 24.28 -6.12
C LEU A 623 59.52 24.27 -6.70
N ALA A 624 59.34 23.72 -7.91
CA ALA A 624 58.04 23.48 -8.53
C ALA A 624 57.19 22.50 -7.71
N HIS A 625 57.76 21.40 -7.22
CA HIS A 625 57.03 20.44 -6.39
C HIS A 625 56.61 21.05 -5.04
N TYR A 626 57.45 21.90 -4.47
CA TYR A 626 57.06 22.66 -3.28
C TYR A 626 55.87 23.57 -3.59
N ALA A 627 55.90 24.33 -4.69
CA ALA A 627 54.78 25.20 -5.08
C ALA A 627 53.48 24.41 -5.37
N ILE A 628 53.56 23.33 -6.14
CA ILE A 628 52.43 22.43 -6.45
C ILE A 628 51.84 21.87 -5.16
N GLY A 629 52.67 21.32 -4.27
CA GLY A 629 52.19 20.79 -3.00
C GLY A 629 51.61 21.87 -2.09
N THR A 630 52.13 23.10 -2.10
CA THR A 630 51.49 24.21 -1.37
C THR A 630 50.14 24.60 -1.93
N TYR A 631 49.99 24.61 -3.25
CA TYR A 631 48.70 24.84 -3.92
C TYR A 631 47.70 23.75 -3.55
N LEU A 632 48.13 22.48 -3.58
CA LEU A 632 47.32 21.34 -3.17
C LEU A 632 46.95 21.37 -1.69
N CYS A 633 47.82 21.88 -0.81
CA CYS A 633 47.45 22.09 0.60
C CYS A 633 46.37 23.17 0.75
N ILE A 634 46.47 24.28 0.00
CA ILE A 634 45.42 25.31 -0.04
C ILE A 634 44.10 24.69 -0.52
N LEU A 635 44.17 23.88 -1.58
CA LEU A 635 43.00 23.23 -2.16
C LEU A 635 42.37 22.19 -1.20
N ALA A 636 43.18 21.37 -0.53
CA ALA A 636 42.68 20.43 0.46
C ALA A 636 41.97 21.14 1.64
N VAL A 637 42.52 22.27 2.09
CA VAL A 637 41.88 23.10 3.13
C VAL A 637 40.60 23.75 2.61
N SER A 638 40.55 24.19 1.35
CA SER A 638 39.34 24.79 0.77
C SER A 638 38.20 23.77 0.63
N TYR A 639 38.50 22.53 0.22
CA TYR A 639 37.56 21.41 0.20
C TYR A 639 36.98 21.12 1.60
N GLN A 640 37.77 21.35 2.65
CA GLN A 640 37.37 21.07 4.03
C GLN A 640 36.81 22.26 4.79
N LYS A 641 36.63 23.41 4.14
CA LYS A 641 36.13 24.64 4.78
C LYS A 641 34.78 24.41 5.49
N LEU A 642 33.87 23.66 4.85
CA LEU A 642 32.57 23.30 5.40
C LEU A 642 32.62 21.97 6.16
N ALA A 643 33.20 20.92 5.56
CA ALA A 643 33.22 19.57 6.13
C ALA A 643 34.01 19.45 7.42
N LYS A 644 35.05 20.28 7.59
CA LYS A 644 36.02 20.24 8.70
C LYS A 644 36.54 18.84 9.00
N ARG A 645 36.69 17.99 7.97
CA ARG A 645 37.42 16.72 8.07
C ARG A 645 38.91 17.02 8.22
N TYR A 646 39.70 16.10 8.76
CA TYR A 646 41.13 16.33 8.99
C TYR A 646 41.95 15.65 7.88
N VAL A 647 42.84 16.39 7.19
CA VAL A 647 43.85 15.80 6.27
C VAL A 647 45.22 15.78 6.96
N PRO A 648 45.74 14.61 7.39
CA PRO A 648 47.07 14.52 7.99
C PRO A 648 48.20 14.88 7.02
N GLU A 649 48.05 14.56 5.74
CA GLU A 649 49.05 14.81 4.70
C GLU A 649 49.35 16.30 4.52
N VAL A 650 48.34 17.17 4.67
CA VAL A 650 48.50 18.63 4.59
C VAL A 650 49.44 19.13 5.70
N ILE A 651 49.27 18.63 6.93
CA ILE A 651 50.16 18.99 8.05
C ILE A 651 51.56 18.45 7.80
N ASN A 652 51.69 17.17 7.44
CA ASN A 652 52.99 16.55 7.21
C ASN A 652 53.77 17.26 6.11
N PHE A 653 53.13 17.53 4.97
CA PHE A 653 53.73 18.25 3.86
C PHE A 653 54.12 19.67 4.27
N SER A 654 53.20 20.43 4.89
CA SER A 654 53.47 21.82 5.29
C SER A 654 54.59 21.95 6.32
N LEU A 655 54.69 21.03 7.28
CA LEU A 655 55.78 21.04 8.26
C LEU A 655 57.12 20.65 7.62
N ASN A 656 57.09 19.71 6.68
CA ASN A 656 58.29 19.30 5.95
C ASN A 656 58.78 20.43 5.02
N THR A 657 57.89 21.14 4.32
CA THR A 657 58.27 22.29 3.48
C THR A 657 58.87 23.44 4.29
N LEU A 658 58.28 23.77 5.45
CA LEU A 658 58.83 24.78 6.35
C LEU A 658 60.24 24.43 6.85
N LEU A 659 60.50 23.16 7.18
CA LEU A 659 61.83 22.73 7.63
C LEU A 659 62.85 22.56 6.50
N ALA A 660 62.40 22.17 5.31
CA ALA A 660 63.24 22.06 4.12
C ALA A 660 63.72 23.43 3.63
N LEU A 661 62.83 24.43 3.65
CA LEU A 661 63.15 25.81 3.26
C LEU A 661 63.80 26.62 4.38
N ALA A 662 63.80 26.12 5.62
CA ALA A 662 64.43 26.78 6.76
C ALA A 662 65.93 27.08 6.48
N PRO A 663 66.43 28.26 6.87
CA PRO A 663 67.82 28.64 6.61
C PRO A 663 68.83 27.71 7.30
N VAL A 664 68.49 27.25 8.51
CA VAL A 664 69.31 26.32 9.30
C VAL A 664 68.56 25.02 9.54
N ALA A 665 69.24 23.89 9.34
CA ALA A 665 68.72 22.56 9.62
C ALA A 665 68.39 22.39 11.12
N THR A 666 67.37 21.59 11.42
CA THR A 666 66.99 21.26 12.79
C THR A 666 67.93 20.22 13.37
N SER A 667 68.52 20.52 14.54
CA SER A 667 69.37 19.56 15.28
C SER A 667 68.59 18.57 16.14
N LYS A 668 67.34 18.90 16.50
CA LYS A 668 66.46 18.09 17.36
C LYS A 668 65.25 17.61 16.57
N LYS A 669 64.68 16.46 16.95
CA LYS A 669 63.42 15.97 16.40
C LYS A 669 62.26 16.88 16.83
N VAL A 670 61.66 17.60 15.87
CA VAL A 670 60.67 18.68 16.13
C VAL A 670 59.22 18.16 16.12
N GLY A 671 58.98 16.93 15.68
CA GLY A 671 57.66 16.30 15.64
C GLY A 671 57.69 14.83 15.24
N ASN A 672 56.52 14.25 15.03
CA ASN A 672 56.29 12.85 14.66
C ASN A 672 55.96 12.66 13.17
N PHE A 673 56.15 13.69 12.35
CA PHE A 673 55.98 13.61 10.89
C PHE A 673 57.27 13.12 10.21
N PRO A 674 57.18 12.53 9.00
CA PRO A 674 58.35 12.11 8.24
C PRO A 674 59.15 13.35 7.80
N LEU A 675 60.33 13.54 8.39
CA LEU A 675 61.25 14.59 7.97
C LEU A 675 62.06 14.11 6.77
N HIS A 676 62.01 14.84 5.65
CA HIS A 676 62.84 14.56 4.49
C HIS A 676 64.11 15.43 4.53
N ASN A 677 65.23 14.88 4.07
CA ASN A 677 66.46 15.65 3.92
C ASN A 677 66.30 16.58 2.72
N ALA A 678 66.46 17.89 2.94
CA ALA A 678 66.47 18.87 1.87
C ALA A 678 67.71 18.65 0.98
N LEU A 679 67.52 18.58 -0.34
CA LEU A 679 68.61 18.58 -1.31
C LEU A 679 69.43 19.87 -1.23
N GLU A 680 70.70 19.79 -1.62
CA GLU A 680 71.60 20.94 -1.68
C GLU A 680 71.02 22.04 -2.59
N GLY A 681 70.97 23.29 -2.10
CA GLY A 681 70.44 24.43 -2.84
C GLY A 681 68.96 24.76 -2.65
N VAL A 682 68.18 23.95 -1.91
CA VAL A 682 66.75 24.25 -1.62
C VAL A 682 66.57 25.25 -0.47
N ARG A 683 67.47 25.27 0.52
CA ARG A 683 67.39 26.16 1.69
C ARG A 683 67.42 27.64 1.31
N THR A 684 66.82 28.48 2.15
CA THR A 684 66.89 29.94 2.03
C THR A 684 68.23 30.44 2.55
N GLU A 685 68.98 31.16 1.72
CA GLU A 685 70.27 31.77 2.07
C GLU A 685 70.21 33.27 1.76
N ALA A 686 70.75 34.10 2.66
CA ALA A 686 70.96 35.54 2.47
C ALA A 686 69.73 36.32 1.91
N ALA A 687 68.53 36.03 2.44
CA ALA A 687 67.28 36.54 1.88
C ALA A 687 66.71 37.79 2.59
N ALA A 688 67.49 38.44 3.45
CA ALA A 688 67.04 39.54 4.32
C ALA A 688 66.53 40.79 3.57
N GLU A 689 67.08 41.06 2.37
CA GLU A 689 66.71 42.22 1.53
C GLU A 689 65.60 41.92 0.51
N SER A 690 65.11 40.68 0.45
CA SER A 690 64.05 40.31 -0.51
C SER A 690 62.68 40.75 -0.03
N GLU A 691 61.90 41.34 -0.93
CA GLU A 691 60.49 41.69 -0.66
C GLU A 691 59.58 40.45 -0.62
N LEU A 692 58.50 40.53 0.17
CA LEU A 692 57.45 39.51 0.20
C LEU A 692 56.61 39.60 -1.07
N ARG A 693 56.57 38.52 -1.84
CA ARG A 693 55.66 38.36 -2.99
C ARG A 693 54.64 37.25 -2.74
N ARG A 694 53.50 37.31 -3.44
CA ARG A 694 52.54 36.20 -3.51
C ARG A 694 53.04 35.13 -4.47
N LEU A 695 52.66 33.87 -4.22
CA LEU A 695 52.92 32.78 -5.16
C LEU A 695 52.09 32.97 -6.43
N ASN A 696 52.73 32.81 -7.58
CA ASN A 696 52.08 32.84 -8.88
C ASN A 696 52.00 31.43 -9.46
N PHE A 697 51.06 31.19 -10.36
CA PHE A 697 50.89 29.87 -10.97
C PHE A 697 52.09 29.45 -11.85
N SER A 698 52.86 30.43 -12.37
CA SER A 698 54.14 30.18 -13.05
C SER A 698 55.19 29.54 -12.13
N ASP A 699 55.04 29.67 -10.80
CA ASP A 699 55.90 29.00 -9.82
C ASP A 699 55.58 27.50 -9.69
N CYS A 700 54.57 26.96 -10.37
CA CYS A 700 54.35 25.51 -10.48
C CYS A 700 55.17 24.89 -11.62
N ILE A 701 55.71 25.70 -12.52
CA ILE A 701 56.53 25.25 -13.65
C ILE A 701 58.00 25.27 -13.24
N GLU A 702 58.75 24.29 -13.75
CA GLU A 702 60.20 24.27 -13.64
C GLU A 702 60.79 25.22 -14.68
N GLN A 703 61.41 26.32 -14.20
CA GLN A 703 62.02 27.34 -15.04
C GLN A 703 63.41 27.68 -14.47
N GLU A 704 64.40 27.87 -15.35
CA GLU A 704 65.72 28.38 -14.98
C GLU A 704 65.62 29.87 -14.62
N ALA A 705 65.31 30.16 -13.35
CA ALA A 705 65.14 31.52 -12.86
C ALA A 705 66.47 32.13 -12.37
N LYS A 706 66.55 33.47 -12.39
CA LYS A 706 67.70 34.19 -11.82
C LYS A 706 67.78 33.92 -10.31
N LYS A 707 68.99 33.96 -9.73
CA LYS A 707 69.20 33.71 -8.28
C LYS A 707 68.27 34.56 -7.40
N THR A 708 68.03 35.82 -7.75
CA THR A 708 67.10 36.72 -7.05
C THR A 708 65.65 36.22 -7.07
N GLU A 709 65.16 35.74 -8.21
CA GLU A 709 63.81 35.18 -8.37
C GLU A 709 63.66 33.85 -7.64
N THR A 710 64.71 33.03 -7.57
CA THR A 710 64.69 31.77 -6.79
C THR A 710 64.57 32.03 -5.29
N ILE A 711 65.26 33.06 -4.77
CA ILE A 711 65.17 33.47 -3.36
C ILE A 711 63.77 34.01 -3.06
N ALA A 712 63.23 34.86 -3.94
CA ALA A 712 61.87 35.38 -3.80
C ALA A 712 60.81 34.27 -3.85
N ARG A 713 60.98 33.26 -4.73
CA ARG A 713 60.10 32.07 -4.80
C ARG A 713 60.15 31.27 -3.51
N LYS A 714 61.33 30.99 -2.96
CA LYS A 714 61.48 30.27 -1.68
C LYS A 714 60.78 31.00 -0.53
N ILE A 715 60.96 32.32 -0.43
CA ILE A 715 60.28 33.13 0.59
C ILE A 715 58.77 33.09 0.40
N ALA A 716 58.27 33.21 -0.83
CA ALA A 716 56.84 33.14 -1.11
C ALA A 716 56.23 31.77 -0.74
N ILE A 717 56.94 30.67 -1.00
CA ILE A 717 56.51 29.33 -0.57
C ILE A 717 56.49 29.23 0.96
N LEU A 718 57.52 29.73 1.64
CA LEU A 718 57.59 29.72 3.10
C LEU A 718 56.47 30.58 3.74
N ASP A 719 56.20 31.75 3.17
CA ASP A 719 55.16 32.64 3.65
C ASP A 719 53.74 32.07 3.45
N THR A 720 53.47 31.52 2.28
CA THR A 720 52.18 30.89 1.97
C THR A 720 51.95 29.62 2.76
N THR A 721 52.97 28.76 2.95
CA THR A 721 52.87 27.58 3.85
C THR A 721 52.55 27.96 5.28
N ALA A 722 53.14 29.03 5.79
CA ALA A 722 52.81 29.54 7.13
C ALA A 722 51.34 30.00 7.23
N GLN A 723 50.82 30.67 6.19
CA GLN A 723 49.39 31.05 6.10
C GLN A 723 48.46 29.83 5.94
N VAL A 724 48.88 28.80 5.21
CA VAL A 724 48.12 27.54 5.08
C VAL A 724 47.98 26.85 6.43
N ILE A 725 49.06 26.79 7.21
CA ILE A 725 49.03 26.23 8.57
C ILE A 725 48.12 27.06 9.48
N GLU A 726 48.11 28.39 9.33
CA GLU A 726 47.18 29.27 10.03
C GLU A 726 45.73 28.95 9.68
N ALA A 727 45.40 28.89 8.39
CA ALA A 727 44.05 28.58 7.91
C ALA A 727 43.60 27.16 8.31
N ALA A 728 44.52 26.18 8.28
CA ALA A 728 44.28 24.82 8.73
C ALA A 728 43.99 24.77 10.23
N ALA A 729 44.72 25.54 11.04
CA ALA A 729 44.49 25.65 12.47
C ALA A 729 43.11 26.24 12.77
N ASP A 730 42.71 27.30 12.06
CA ASP A 730 41.38 27.91 12.22
C ASP A 730 40.26 26.93 11.82
N THR A 731 40.45 26.18 10.74
CA THR A 731 39.47 25.20 10.23
C THR A 731 39.27 24.01 11.17
N TRP A 732 40.35 23.51 11.78
CA TRP A 732 40.33 22.34 12.65
C TRP A 732 40.33 22.67 14.14
N THR A 733 40.02 23.91 14.51
CA THR A 733 39.71 24.27 15.89
C THR A 733 38.58 23.38 16.44
N GLY A 734 38.75 22.89 17.66
CA GLY A 734 37.75 22.04 18.34
C GLY A 734 37.89 20.54 18.12
N LYS A 735 38.79 20.07 17.24
CA LYS A 735 39.11 18.64 17.15
C LYS A 735 39.86 18.17 18.41
N SER A 736 39.57 16.95 18.87
CA SER A 736 40.12 16.40 20.12
C SER A 736 41.64 16.24 20.12
N ALA A 737 42.24 15.91 18.96
CA ALA A 737 43.68 15.74 18.78
C ALA A 737 44.43 17.02 18.37
N PHE A 738 43.82 18.20 18.54
CA PHE A 738 44.42 19.48 18.13
C PHE A 738 45.78 19.76 18.81
N LEU A 739 45.94 19.33 20.07
CA LEU A 739 47.18 19.52 20.82
C LEU A 739 48.34 18.72 20.21
N GLU A 740 48.10 17.45 19.91
CA GLU A 740 49.10 16.51 19.39
C GLU A 740 49.53 16.86 17.95
N THR A 741 48.62 17.40 17.13
CA THR A 741 48.89 17.79 15.75
C THR A 741 49.56 19.15 15.65
N PHE A 742 48.93 20.21 16.17
CA PHE A 742 49.44 21.57 16.06
C PHE A 742 50.50 21.94 17.10
N GLY A 743 50.72 21.11 18.12
CA GLY A 743 51.88 21.24 19.01
C GLY A 743 53.21 21.06 18.27
N GLN A 744 53.23 20.22 17.25
CA GLN A 744 54.40 20.03 16.37
C GLN A 744 54.59 21.23 15.45
N ALA A 745 53.49 21.79 14.92
CA ALA A 745 53.52 23.02 14.13
C ALA A 745 54.07 24.21 14.92
N ALA A 746 53.62 24.38 16.17
CA ALA A 746 54.16 25.40 17.07
C ALA A 746 55.67 25.21 17.33
N SER A 747 56.14 23.97 17.41
CA SER A 747 57.57 23.66 17.58
C SER A 747 58.41 24.01 16.34
N VAL A 748 57.88 23.74 15.14
CA VAL A 748 58.50 24.15 13.87
C VAL A 748 58.54 25.67 13.72
N LEU A 749 57.45 26.37 14.05
CA LEU A 749 57.41 27.82 14.04
C LEU A 749 58.42 28.42 15.03
N LYS A 750 58.60 27.82 16.22
CA LYS A 750 59.62 28.23 17.20
C LYS A 750 61.05 28.08 16.66
N HIS A 751 61.31 27.04 15.86
CA HIS A 751 62.60 26.87 15.17
C HIS A 751 62.84 27.97 14.12
N LEU A 752 61.83 28.29 13.32
CA LEU A 752 61.93 29.38 12.32
C LEU A 752 62.12 30.75 12.97
N GLY A 753 61.53 30.99 14.15
CA GLY A 753 61.74 32.22 14.93
C GLY A 753 63.05 32.28 15.71
N SER A 754 63.91 31.25 15.62
CA SER A 754 65.22 31.24 16.30
C SER A 754 66.16 32.32 15.75
N LYS A 755 67.11 32.78 16.58
CA LYS A 755 68.03 33.88 16.23
C LYS A 755 68.80 33.63 14.92
N THR A 756 69.15 32.37 14.65
CA THR A 756 69.91 31.95 13.47
C THR A 756 69.08 31.94 12.18
N CYS A 757 67.80 31.56 12.26
CA CYS A 757 66.90 31.61 11.11
C CYS A 757 66.44 33.05 10.85
N ARG A 758 66.14 33.80 11.92
CA ARG A 758 65.66 35.19 11.86
C ARG A 758 66.60 36.13 11.11
N SER A 759 67.92 35.95 11.24
CA SER A 759 68.92 36.80 10.58
C SER A 759 68.95 36.63 9.06
N GLN A 760 68.44 35.52 8.52
CA GLN A 760 68.47 35.22 7.09
C GLN A 760 67.12 35.48 6.40
N LEU A 761 66.05 35.74 7.17
CA LEU A 761 64.68 35.94 6.68
C LEU A 761 64.31 37.43 6.67
N PRO A 762 63.44 37.87 5.73
CA PRO A 762 62.90 39.23 5.71
C PRO A 762 62.19 39.63 7.02
N THR A 763 62.25 40.91 7.38
CA THR A 763 61.62 41.46 8.59
C THR A 763 60.12 41.19 8.64
N ALA A 764 59.42 41.40 7.53
CA ALA A 764 57.97 41.20 7.44
C ALA A 764 57.55 39.72 7.61
N LEU A 765 58.36 38.77 7.17
CA LEU A 765 58.11 37.33 7.41
C LEU A 765 58.32 36.98 8.88
N ASN A 766 59.36 37.53 9.51
CA ASN A 766 59.64 37.34 10.93
C ASN A 766 58.48 37.85 11.80
N GLU A 767 57.93 39.03 11.51
CA GLU A 767 56.76 39.56 12.22
C GLU A 767 55.53 38.64 12.09
N ARG A 768 55.31 38.04 10.92
CA ARG A 768 54.21 37.10 10.70
C ARG A 768 54.41 35.81 11.48
N ILE A 769 55.62 35.25 11.46
CA ILE A 769 55.96 34.05 12.25
C ILE A 769 55.75 34.30 13.75
N GLU A 770 56.14 35.47 14.27
CA GLU A 770 55.89 35.84 15.67
C GLU A 770 54.39 35.92 15.99
N LYS A 771 53.59 36.57 15.13
CA LYS A 771 52.13 36.62 15.28
C LYS A 771 51.51 35.22 15.29
N LEU A 772 51.98 34.34 14.40
CA LEU A 772 51.54 32.94 14.35
C LEU A 772 51.92 32.19 15.62
N GLN A 773 53.16 32.31 16.11
CA GLN A 773 53.58 31.67 17.36
C GLN A 773 52.68 32.05 18.53
N VAL A 774 52.37 33.34 18.69
CA VAL A 774 51.46 33.83 19.75
C VAL A 774 50.05 33.27 19.57
N LYS A 775 49.54 33.22 18.33
CA LYS A 775 48.23 32.63 18.01
C LYS A 775 48.19 31.14 18.37
N PHE A 776 49.19 30.37 17.95
CA PHE A 776 49.30 28.94 18.25
C PHE A 776 49.41 28.66 19.75
N ASP A 777 50.25 29.40 20.48
CA ASP A 777 50.35 29.23 21.94
C ASP A 777 49.01 29.54 22.64
N ARG A 778 48.22 30.49 22.14
CA ARG A 778 46.86 30.76 22.63
C ARG A 778 45.91 29.61 22.30
N MET A 779 45.88 29.15 21.05
CA MET A 779 44.99 28.05 20.61
C MET A 779 45.29 26.74 21.35
N LEU A 780 46.58 26.43 21.57
CA LEU A 780 46.99 25.26 22.33
C LEU A 780 46.55 25.35 23.80
N LYS A 781 46.66 26.52 24.44
CA LYS A 781 46.12 26.72 25.80
C LYS A 781 44.60 26.50 25.85
N VAL A 782 43.87 27.03 24.87
CA VAL A 782 42.41 26.83 24.78
C VAL A 782 42.07 25.35 24.60
N ALA A 783 42.76 24.65 23.70
CA ALA A 783 42.58 23.22 23.48
C ALA A 783 42.93 22.37 24.71
N GLN A 784 43.94 22.79 25.49
CA GLN A 784 44.30 22.13 26.74
C GLN A 784 43.23 22.30 27.81
N LEU A 785 42.59 23.47 27.88
CA LEU A 785 41.50 23.75 28.82
C LEU A 785 40.19 23.06 28.42
N SER A 786 39.93 22.87 27.12
CA SER A 786 38.71 22.21 26.63
C SER A 786 38.77 20.69 26.60
N ARG A 787 39.97 20.09 26.74
CA ARG A 787 40.18 18.64 26.64
C ARG A 787 39.39 17.87 27.71
N ARG A 788 38.70 16.82 27.27
CA ARG A 788 38.00 15.85 28.13
C ARG A 788 38.50 14.44 27.83
N ASN A 789 38.26 13.52 28.77
CA ASN A 789 38.53 12.11 28.58
C ASN A 789 37.51 11.50 27.60
N VAL A 790 37.90 10.44 26.91
CA VAL A 790 37.07 9.80 25.88
C VAL A 790 36.08 8.83 26.55
N GLU A 791 34.79 9.02 26.28
CA GLU A 791 33.69 8.20 26.81
C GLU A 791 32.78 7.69 25.67
N LEU A 792 33.35 6.98 24.69
CA LEU A 792 32.62 6.49 23.51
C LEU A 792 31.61 5.38 23.83
N HIS A 793 31.85 4.61 24.88
CA HIS A 793 31.07 3.41 25.22
C HIS A 793 29.86 3.70 26.12
N HIS A 794 29.13 4.78 25.87
CA HIS A 794 27.84 5.06 26.51
C HIS A 794 26.69 4.52 25.65
N HIS A 795 26.59 3.19 25.57
CA HIS A 795 25.51 2.53 24.82
C HIS A 795 24.21 2.52 25.63
N ARG A 796 23.09 2.84 24.97
CA ARG A 796 21.77 2.68 25.59
C ARG A 796 21.48 1.18 25.76
N PRO A 797 21.04 0.71 26.95
CA PRO A 797 20.70 -0.69 27.13
C PRO A 797 19.53 -1.06 26.21
N LEU A 798 19.61 -2.23 25.58
CA LEU A 798 18.53 -2.76 24.74
C LEU A 798 17.25 -2.97 25.56
N ALA A 799 16.10 -2.71 24.94
CA ALA A 799 14.80 -2.97 25.54
C ALA A 799 14.52 -4.48 25.64
N ILE A 800 13.61 -4.86 26.55
CA ILE A 800 13.10 -6.23 26.61
C ILE A 800 12.36 -6.53 25.30
N LYS A 801 12.66 -7.68 24.67
CA LYS A 801 11.98 -8.13 23.46
C LYS A 801 10.47 -8.24 23.71
N THR A 802 9.68 -7.50 22.94
CA THR A 802 8.23 -7.55 22.99
C THR A 802 7.70 -8.74 22.17
N TYR A 803 6.59 -9.34 22.60
CA TYR A 803 5.91 -10.40 21.86
C TYR A 803 4.50 -9.94 21.52
N VAL A 804 4.02 -10.32 20.33
CA VAL A 804 2.63 -10.07 19.92
C VAL A 804 1.75 -11.17 20.52
N PRO A 805 0.71 -10.83 21.32
CA PRO A 805 -0.18 -11.83 21.88
C PRO A 805 -0.98 -12.51 20.77
N LYS A 806 -1.05 -13.85 20.80
CA LYS A 806 -1.89 -14.63 19.88
C LYS A 806 -3.32 -14.71 20.43
N PHE A 807 -4.27 -14.12 19.72
CA PHE A 807 -5.70 -14.20 20.02
C PHE A 807 -6.52 -14.14 18.73
N GLU A 808 -7.78 -14.55 18.80
CA GLU A 808 -8.75 -14.42 17.71
C GLU A 808 -9.59 -13.16 17.94
N GLU A 809 -9.76 -12.30 16.94
CA GLU A 809 -10.50 -11.03 17.10
C GLU A 809 -11.98 -11.24 17.43
N THR A 810 -12.63 -12.19 16.74
CA THR A 810 -14.03 -12.57 16.95
C THR A 810 -14.11 -13.86 17.73
N PHE A 811 -13.65 -13.84 18.99
CA PHE A 811 -13.61 -15.02 19.84
C PHE A 811 -14.99 -15.43 20.37
N ASP A 812 -15.43 -16.64 19.97
CA ASP A 812 -16.66 -17.29 20.43
C ASP A 812 -16.34 -18.59 21.19
N PRO A 813 -16.70 -18.72 22.48
CA PRO A 813 -16.44 -19.94 23.25
C PRO A 813 -17.13 -21.21 22.73
N ASP A 814 -18.20 -21.05 21.94
CA ASP A 814 -18.95 -22.16 21.36
C ASP A 814 -18.35 -22.66 20.03
N LYS A 815 -17.45 -21.87 19.42
CA LYS A 815 -16.76 -22.18 18.17
C LYS A 815 -15.38 -22.77 18.46
N HIS A 816 -14.98 -23.73 17.64
CA HIS A 816 -13.62 -24.27 17.65
C HIS A 816 -12.83 -23.61 16.51
N TYR A 817 -11.71 -22.98 16.84
CA TYR A 817 -10.78 -22.37 15.88
C TYR A 817 -9.63 -23.36 15.63
N ASP A 818 -9.57 -23.90 14.43
CA ASP A 818 -8.49 -24.78 13.96
C ASP A 818 -8.13 -24.31 12.54
N PRO A 819 -6.86 -24.03 12.22
CA PRO A 819 -6.45 -23.66 10.87
C PRO A 819 -6.75 -24.76 9.85
N ASP A 820 -6.71 -26.03 10.26
CA ASP A 820 -6.93 -27.17 9.38
C ASP A 820 -8.44 -27.50 9.28
N ARG A 821 -9.07 -27.06 8.18
CA ARG A 821 -10.52 -27.23 7.94
C ARG A 821 -10.96 -28.69 7.99
N GLU A 822 -10.17 -29.61 7.43
CA GLU A 822 -10.49 -31.05 7.45
C GLU A 822 -10.52 -31.62 8.86
N ARG A 823 -9.56 -31.23 9.71
CA ARG A 823 -9.50 -31.69 11.10
C ARG A 823 -10.69 -31.14 11.89
N ALA A 824 -11.05 -29.87 11.66
CA ALA A 824 -12.21 -29.24 12.27
C ALA A 824 -13.53 -29.95 11.91
N GLU A 825 -13.75 -30.22 10.62
CA GLU A 825 -14.96 -30.89 10.13
C GLU A 825 -15.03 -32.35 10.61
N LEU A 826 -13.91 -33.07 10.60
CA LEU A 826 -13.84 -34.44 11.13
C LEU A 826 -14.19 -34.46 12.63
N ALA A 827 -13.66 -33.53 13.41
CA ALA A 827 -13.98 -33.41 14.84
C ALA A 827 -15.46 -33.08 15.08
N LYS A 828 -16.03 -32.19 14.27
CA LYS A 828 -17.47 -31.84 14.28
C LYS A 828 -18.34 -33.06 13.95
N LEU A 829 -18.04 -33.78 12.87
CA LEU A 829 -18.73 -35.02 12.49
C LEU A 829 -18.64 -36.09 13.58
N LYS A 830 -17.46 -36.27 14.20
CA LYS A 830 -17.30 -37.19 15.35
C LYS A 830 -18.19 -36.79 16.53
N LYS A 831 -18.32 -35.50 16.82
CA LYS A 831 -19.16 -34.97 17.91
C LYS A 831 -20.64 -35.20 17.62
N GLU A 832 -21.08 -34.94 16.40
CA GLU A 832 -22.45 -35.15 15.94
C GLU A 832 -22.82 -36.63 15.94
N HIS A 833 -22.01 -37.48 15.31
CA HIS A 833 -22.21 -38.93 15.30
C HIS A 833 -22.32 -39.51 16.73
N LYS A 834 -21.47 -39.07 17.66
CA LYS A 834 -21.53 -39.50 19.07
C LYS A 834 -22.80 -39.02 19.77
N LYS A 835 -23.26 -37.80 19.49
CA LYS A 835 -24.50 -37.22 20.05
C LYS A 835 -25.73 -38.00 19.56
N GLU A 836 -25.83 -38.21 18.25
CA GLU A 836 -26.94 -38.94 17.62
C GLU A 836 -26.98 -40.40 18.05
N ARG A 837 -25.84 -41.10 18.00
CA ARG A 837 -25.73 -42.49 18.48
C ARG A 837 -26.18 -42.62 19.94
N LYS A 838 -25.81 -41.66 20.81
CA LYS A 838 -26.22 -41.65 22.23
C LYS A 838 -27.71 -41.33 22.40
N GLY A 839 -28.29 -40.50 21.53
CA GLY A 839 -29.71 -40.21 21.46
C GLY A 839 -30.51 -41.46 21.08
N ALA A 840 -30.18 -42.07 19.94
CA ALA A 840 -30.83 -43.27 19.43
C ALA A 840 -30.79 -44.43 20.43
N LEU A 841 -29.62 -44.74 20.99
CA LEU A 841 -29.49 -45.80 22.01
C LEU A 841 -30.32 -45.52 23.26
N ARG A 842 -30.52 -44.25 23.64
CA ARG A 842 -31.34 -43.89 24.80
C ARG A 842 -32.80 -44.16 24.55
N GLU A 843 -33.32 -43.83 23.37
CA GLU A 843 -34.72 -44.08 23.03
C GLU A 843 -34.99 -45.58 22.87
N LEU A 844 -34.13 -46.32 22.17
CA LEU A 844 -34.25 -47.79 22.07
C LEU A 844 -34.28 -48.49 23.43
N ARG A 845 -33.46 -48.05 24.39
CA ARG A 845 -33.47 -48.59 25.76
C ARG A 845 -34.78 -48.29 26.49
N LYS A 846 -35.34 -47.09 26.31
CA LYS A 846 -36.64 -46.73 26.91
C LYS A 846 -37.78 -47.53 26.27
N ASP A 847 -37.73 -47.74 24.96
CA ASP A 847 -38.71 -48.54 24.21
C ASP A 847 -38.66 -49.99 24.68
N ALA A 848 -37.47 -50.59 24.76
CA ALA A 848 -37.29 -51.93 25.31
C ALA A 848 -37.85 -52.05 26.74
N ASN A 849 -37.61 -51.06 27.61
CA ASN A 849 -38.15 -51.03 28.97
C ASN A 849 -39.67 -50.88 29.02
N PHE A 850 -40.27 -50.15 28.07
CA PHE A 850 -41.72 -50.01 27.95
C PHE A 850 -42.35 -51.34 27.49
N MET A 851 -41.81 -51.93 26.43
CA MET A 851 -42.23 -53.23 25.90
C MET A 851 -42.11 -54.33 26.96
N ALA A 852 -41.05 -54.33 27.76
CA ALA A 852 -40.86 -55.28 28.85
C ALA A 852 -41.96 -55.14 29.92
N ARG A 853 -42.28 -53.91 30.33
CA ARG A 853 -43.36 -53.63 31.30
C ARG A 853 -44.72 -54.06 30.76
N GLU A 854 -45.02 -53.74 29.51
CA GLU A 854 -46.30 -54.11 28.88
C GLU A 854 -46.44 -55.62 28.68
N LYS A 855 -45.40 -56.30 28.19
CA LYS A 855 -45.39 -57.77 28.09
C LYS A 855 -45.62 -58.43 29.44
N LEU A 856 -44.97 -57.94 30.50
CA LEU A 856 -45.15 -58.46 31.86
C LEU A 856 -46.57 -58.21 32.37
N ARG A 857 -47.11 -57.01 32.17
CA ARG A 857 -48.50 -56.67 32.54
C ARG A 857 -49.51 -57.57 31.85
N ILE A 858 -49.37 -57.76 30.54
CA ILE A 858 -50.23 -58.64 29.74
C ILE A 858 -50.10 -60.09 30.22
N LYS A 859 -48.87 -60.56 30.52
CA LYS A 859 -48.65 -61.92 31.01
C LYS A 859 -49.32 -62.16 32.36
N LYS A 860 -49.12 -61.27 33.34
CA LYS A 860 -49.78 -61.36 34.66
C LYS A 860 -51.31 -61.39 34.55
N ALA A 861 -51.88 -60.52 33.73
CA ALA A 861 -53.33 -60.48 33.53
C ALA A 861 -53.86 -61.75 32.84
N LYS A 862 -53.11 -62.31 31.89
CA LYS A 862 -53.45 -63.60 31.24
C LYS A 862 -53.37 -64.77 32.22
N ASP A 863 -52.31 -64.84 33.01
CA ASP A 863 -52.10 -65.91 34.00
C ASP A 863 -53.19 -65.85 35.09
N GLU A 864 -53.50 -64.66 35.61
CA GLU A 864 -54.58 -64.46 36.61
C GLU A 864 -55.96 -64.84 36.03
N ALA A 865 -56.26 -64.44 34.79
CA ALA A 865 -57.50 -64.80 34.12
C ALA A 865 -57.61 -66.31 33.87
N TYR A 866 -56.49 -66.95 33.50
CA TYR A 866 -56.42 -68.40 33.32
C TYR A 866 -56.62 -69.15 34.64
N GLU A 867 -55.94 -68.76 35.71
CA GLU A 867 -56.10 -69.37 37.04
C GLU A 867 -57.53 -69.20 37.56
N LYS A 868 -58.12 -68.01 37.42
CA LYS A 868 -59.50 -67.76 37.84
C LYS A 868 -60.49 -68.62 37.05
N LYS A 869 -60.28 -68.77 35.73
CA LYS A 869 -61.09 -69.65 34.87
C LYS A 869 -60.92 -71.11 35.27
N TYR A 870 -59.69 -71.57 35.47
CA TYR A 870 -59.38 -72.95 35.85
C TYR A 870 -59.98 -73.31 37.22
N LYS A 871 -59.77 -72.46 38.24
CA LYS A 871 -60.37 -72.64 39.58
C LYS A 871 -61.89 -72.70 39.53
N ARG A 872 -62.53 -71.83 38.72
CA ARG A 872 -63.98 -71.87 38.50
C ARG A 872 -64.42 -73.21 37.89
N LEU A 873 -63.78 -73.64 36.80
CA LEU A 873 -64.13 -74.88 36.09
C LEU A 873 -63.91 -76.12 36.98
N VAL A 874 -62.81 -76.18 37.71
CA VAL A 874 -62.53 -77.29 38.65
C VAL A 874 -63.56 -77.30 39.77
N ALA A 875 -63.91 -76.13 40.34
CA ALA A 875 -64.93 -76.05 41.38
C ALA A 875 -66.33 -76.44 40.84
N GLU A 876 -66.66 -76.08 39.61
CA GLU A 876 -67.91 -76.44 38.94
C GLU A 876 -67.99 -77.96 38.72
N ILE A 877 -66.95 -78.56 38.10
CA ILE A 877 -66.85 -80.01 37.91
C ILE A 877 -66.90 -80.76 39.24
N GLN A 878 -66.10 -80.35 40.23
CA GLN A 878 -66.06 -81.01 41.53
C GLN A 878 -67.39 -80.87 42.30
N SER A 879 -68.09 -79.74 42.15
CA SER A 879 -69.41 -79.54 42.74
C SER A 879 -70.46 -80.42 42.08
N GLU A 880 -70.44 -80.55 40.74
CA GLU A 880 -71.34 -81.42 39.98
C GLU A 880 -71.08 -82.90 40.29
N GLU A 881 -69.86 -83.39 40.09
CA GLU A 881 -69.46 -84.77 40.38
C GLU A 881 -69.65 -85.11 41.87
N GLY A 882 -69.29 -84.20 42.78
CA GLY A 882 -69.48 -84.38 44.22
C GLY A 882 -70.95 -84.46 44.61
N ARG A 883 -71.84 -83.70 43.96
CA ARG A 883 -73.29 -83.79 44.17
C ARG A 883 -73.82 -85.16 43.72
N GLU A 884 -73.40 -85.64 42.56
CA GLU A 884 -73.79 -86.95 42.01
C GLU A 884 -73.23 -88.12 42.83
N ALA A 885 -71.95 -88.06 43.21
CA ALA A 885 -71.31 -89.08 44.05
C ALA A 885 -71.98 -89.18 45.43
N ASN A 886 -72.30 -88.05 46.06
CA ASN A 886 -73.03 -88.03 47.33
C ASN A 886 -74.49 -88.48 47.20
N ALA A 887 -75.11 -88.29 46.04
CA ALA A 887 -76.43 -88.86 45.75
C ALA A 887 -76.34 -90.39 45.62
N TYR A 888 -75.32 -90.90 44.90
CA TYR A 888 -75.06 -92.32 44.75
C TYR A 888 -74.70 -93.01 46.09
N GLU A 889 -73.85 -92.40 46.92
CA GLU A 889 -73.52 -92.87 48.28
C GLU A 889 -74.76 -92.94 49.18
N ARG A 890 -75.65 -91.95 49.11
CA ARG A 890 -76.95 -91.98 49.82
C ARG A 890 -77.83 -93.13 49.34
N GLU A 891 -77.91 -93.36 48.03
CA GLU A 891 -78.67 -94.49 47.48
C GLU A 891 -78.06 -95.84 47.90
N LYS A 892 -76.73 -95.97 47.81
CA LYS A 892 -75.98 -97.18 48.22
C LYS A 892 -76.14 -97.48 49.71
N SER A 893 -76.06 -96.45 50.56
CA SER A 893 -76.28 -96.59 52.00
C SER A 893 -77.74 -96.90 52.34
N ALA A 894 -78.71 -96.33 51.63
CA ALA A 894 -80.12 -96.70 51.74
C ALA A 894 -80.34 -98.19 51.38
N ARG A 895 -79.72 -98.68 50.29
CA ARG A 895 -79.76 -100.11 49.91
C ARG A 895 -79.09 -101.00 50.97
N LYS A 896 -77.96 -100.60 51.56
CA LYS A 896 -77.33 -101.33 52.68
C LYS A 896 -78.22 -101.37 53.92
N ARG A 897 -78.85 -100.24 54.28
CA ARG A 897 -79.82 -100.18 55.39
C ARG A 897 -81.05 -101.04 55.13
N ALA A 898 -81.52 -101.10 53.88
CA ALA A 898 -82.61 -101.98 53.47
C ALA A 898 -82.22 -103.47 53.50
N LYS A 899 -80.94 -103.81 53.29
CA LYS A 899 -80.43 -105.18 53.36
C LYS A 899 -80.16 -105.68 54.79
N ASN A 900 -79.93 -104.76 55.73
CA ASN A 900 -79.72 -105.06 57.16
C ASN A 900 -81.01 -104.97 58.00
N ARG A 901 -82.15 -104.67 57.36
CA ARG A 901 -83.51 -104.86 57.87
C ARG A 901 -84.06 -106.14 57.27
#